data_AF-A0A3R6VHV6-F1
#
_entry.id   AF-A0A3R6VHV6-F1
#
_cell.length_a   1.000
_cell.length_b   1.000
_cell.length_c   1.000
_cell.angle_alpha   90.00
_cell.angle_beta   90.00
_cell.angle_gamma   90.00
#
_symmetry.space_group_name_H-M   'P 1'
#
loop_
_entity.id
_entity.type
_entity.pdbx_description
1 polymer ?
#
loop_
_entity_poly.entity_id
_entity_poly.type
_entity_poly.pdbx_seq_one_letter_code
_entity_poly.pdbx_strand_id
1 'polypeptide(L)'
;MFEVIKAAKGVVDDRVWFVKSHYPERSGYVPVAVQKAILVVRNPWDAINSYFNMTLTNSHNKSVHDSMYCRFATRWDAMIQNEIQIWMKFHAYWIAKVDIPIQIVRYEDLLLHRYVLVEPLAAHWPAPLVLLEAKPLLSASGADAMPISHHRMLEMDDSQHAYTPFQSLSQKDSSPASSSMLNQLGTFNGVYVPCLLNIIGVILFLRLGWAIGQAGVVGMLTIFFFAELQAVLTVLSASAIASNGAMRGGGSYYLISVGKSIPVGSLAAVVTACLIYISLIFLFGASFDGVALRTNFSFFQQVGPTPYVIITGILVSCYTSGLGALFGASRILQAIARDNLFYGSAQGDEPQYAVGFTAVLSLVFIFIGDLDVLAPICTSFFCVAYAAVNFTSLVLQVTGVPNFRPTFGYSCWPLSLLGVAVNLCVMVYLNAMYAAVTFLVVTALFVYLSLAGPETSWGNVSQALMYHQVRKYLLRLDTRKGHVKFWRPAILFVPQNCHGPSVALCNRLKKGGLYIVGDIVLGEFGTATAAEATRRFQRWLDVIDSANLKAIPQVRIVARTQRGNRRLGPGTATSAEFVGILNDALLLKKNLVVFRHCDKVDPGLLHDSKALWVPSARRWRLDGVVKTVDVWITERSPWTADGGATSHVTLMLQLAHVMQSNVQWKGLPIRLLRACEGANDADTPEHLIHIASELRIALHATHAMVVPLAHRRRSGPLDLLVDMNRVVHDVSRDAGLVVLTLPDPTTFSSQPDEFAARLDALTKGLPPIMMVWSADVESVITTCI
;
A
#
# COMPACT_ATOMS: atom_id res chain seq x y z
N MET A 1 -30.86 -50.88 17.35
CA MET A 1 -31.34 -50.50 16.00
C MET A 1 -31.85 -49.07 16.14
N PHE A 2 -31.13 -48.08 15.62
CA PHE A 2 -31.37 -46.66 15.93
C PHE A 2 -31.92 -45.93 14.72
N GLU A 3 -33.08 -45.29 14.87
CA GLU A 3 -33.74 -44.45 13.87
C GLU A 3 -32.96 -43.15 13.61
N VAL A 4 -32.34 -43.02 12.42
CA VAL A 4 -31.45 -41.91 12.02
C VAL A 4 -32.04 -41.11 10.84
N ILE A 5 -31.91 -39.78 10.89
CA ILE A 5 -32.31 -38.84 9.82
C ILE A 5 -31.34 -38.98 8.64
N LYS A 6 -31.84 -39.19 7.41
CA LYS A 6 -31.09 -39.63 6.23
C LYS A 6 -30.27 -38.52 5.56
N ALA A 7 -29.30 -37.92 6.28
CA ALA A 7 -28.38 -36.94 5.68
C ALA A 7 -27.51 -37.54 4.56
N ALA A 8 -27.36 -36.80 3.46
CA ALA A 8 -26.68 -37.19 2.23
C ALA A 8 -25.27 -37.82 2.41
N LYS A 9 -25.14 -39.06 1.92
CA LYS A 9 -23.95 -39.88 1.59
C LYS A 9 -22.80 -39.96 2.62
N GLY A 10 -22.65 -41.16 3.18
CA GLY A 10 -21.35 -41.84 3.31
C GLY A 10 -21.20 -42.70 4.57
N VAL A 11 -21.60 -43.98 4.52
CA VAL A 11 -21.00 -45.01 5.38
C VAL A 11 -19.53 -45.09 4.96
N VAL A 12 -18.60 -44.76 5.85
CA VAL A 12 -17.16 -44.87 5.56
C VAL A 12 -16.69 -46.31 5.80
N ASP A 13 -17.33 -46.99 6.75
CA ASP A 13 -17.15 -48.40 7.14
C ASP A 13 -18.41 -48.83 7.94
N ASP A 14 -18.75 -50.11 8.03
CA ASP A 14 -19.95 -50.66 8.72
C ASP A 14 -20.01 -50.30 10.22
N ARG A 15 -18.96 -49.66 10.75
CA ARG A 15 -18.79 -49.25 12.13
C ARG A 15 -18.88 -47.73 12.35
N VAL A 16 -18.72 -46.88 11.32
CA VAL A 16 -18.60 -45.43 11.48
C VAL A 16 -19.53 -44.65 10.54
N TRP A 17 -20.38 -43.80 11.13
CA TRP A 17 -21.33 -42.96 10.39
C TRP A 17 -20.86 -41.51 10.27
N PHE A 18 -20.90 -40.95 9.06
CA PHE A 18 -20.52 -39.56 8.80
C PHE A 18 -21.77 -38.68 8.65
N VAL A 19 -21.90 -37.67 9.52
CA VAL A 19 -23.08 -36.78 9.58
C VAL A 19 -22.64 -35.37 9.22
N LYS A 20 -23.17 -34.83 8.13
CA LYS A 20 -22.93 -33.44 7.76
C LYS A 20 -24.11 -32.56 8.19
N SER A 21 -23.86 -31.63 9.11
CA SER A 21 -24.88 -30.73 9.66
C SER A 21 -25.49 -29.74 8.67
N HIS A 22 -24.86 -29.51 7.50
CA HIS A 22 -25.29 -28.52 6.49
C HIS A 22 -26.72 -28.71 5.92
N TYR A 23 -27.39 -29.82 6.22
CA TYR A 23 -28.76 -30.09 5.79
C TYR A 23 -29.42 -31.11 6.73
N PRO A 24 -29.95 -30.71 7.90
CA PRO A 24 -30.70 -31.62 8.75
C PRO A 24 -31.97 -32.04 8.00
N GLU A 25 -32.03 -33.31 7.61
CA GLU A 25 -33.07 -33.79 6.69
C GLU A 25 -34.47 -33.77 7.34
N ARG A 26 -35.49 -33.54 6.52
CA ARG A 26 -36.87 -33.25 6.95
C ARG A 26 -37.84 -34.42 6.72
N SER A 27 -37.32 -35.58 6.34
CA SER A 27 -38.12 -36.72 5.86
C SER A 27 -37.68 -38.03 6.51
N GLY A 28 -38.30 -38.35 7.64
CA GLY A 28 -38.30 -39.69 8.25
C GLY A 28 -36.98 -40.15 8.89
N TYR A 29 -37.12 -41.17 9.73
CA TYR A 29 -35.99 -41.85 10.37
C TYR A 29 -35.79 -43.22 9.72
N VAL A 30 -34.55 -43.56 9.38
CA VAL A 30 -34.16 -44.90 8.89
C VAL A 30 -33.28 -45.56 9.94
N PRO A 31 -33.60 -46.77 10.41
CA PRO A 31 -32.77 -47.43 11.39
C PRO A 31 -31.41 -47.86 10.79
N VAL A 32 -30.30 -47.39 11.36
CA VAL A 32 -28.94 -47.78 10.95
C VAL A 32 -28.15 -48.28 12.18
N ALA A 33 -27.43 -49.40 12.03
CA ALA A 33 -26.58 -49.95 13.08
C ALA A 33 -25.13 -49.47 12.89
N VAL A 34 -24.62 -48.64 13.80
CA VAL A 34 -23.28 -48.02 13.74
C VAL A 34 -22.64 -48.02 15.13
N GLN A 35 -21.32 -48.10 15.21
CA GLN A 35 -20.56 -48.14 16.47
C GLN A 35 -19.99 -46.77 16.88
N LYS A 36 -19.79 -45.84 15.94
CA LYS A 36 -19.29 -44.47 16.18
C LYS A 36 -19.86 -43.49 15.16
N ALA A 37 -20.01 -42.22 15.51
CA ALA A 37 -20.42 -41.16 14.57
C ALA A 37 -19.40 -40.02 14.51
N ILE A 38 -19.22 -39.44 13.32
CA ILE A 38 -18.45 -38.22 13.10
C ILE A 38 -19.42 -37.14 12.65
N LEU A 39 -19.57 -36.09 13.46
CA LEU A 39 -20.47 -34.96 13.22
C LEU A 39 -19.66 -33.77 12.69
N VAL A 40 -19.85 -33.44 11.42
CA VAL A 40 -19.28 -32.24 10.82
C VAL A 40 -20.22 -31.07 11.02
N VAL A 41 -19.87 -30.16 11.94
CA VAL A 41 -20.67 -29.00 12.34
C VAL A 41 -20.23 -27.78 11.54
N ARG A 42 -21.18 -27.12 10.87
CA ARG A 42 -20.96 -25.84 10.19
C ARG A 42 -21.65 -24.73 10.97
N ASN A 43 -21.16 -23.50 10.87
CA ASN A 43 -21.89 -22.34 11.38
C ASN A 43 -23.35 -22.32 10.86
N PRO A 44 -24.37 -22.32 11.74
CA PRO A 44 -25.78 -22.33 11.35
C PRO A 44 -26.15 -21.13 10.47
N TRP A 45 -25.60 -19.94 10.74
CA TRP A 45 -25.92 -18.73 9.99
C TRP A 45 -25.44 -18.80 8.54
N ASP A 46 -24.24 -19.35 8.31
CA ASP A 46 -23.71 -19.54 6.96
C ASP A 46 -24.50 -20.61 6.19
N ALA A 47 -24.97 -21.65 6.89
CA ALA A 47 -25.81 -22.68 6.29
C ALA A 47 -27.19 -22.11 5.89
N ILE A 48 -27.83 -21.35 6.77
CA ILE A 48 -29.12 -20.70 6.51
C ILE A 48 -29.00 -19.68 5.36
N ASN A 49 -27.92 -18.90 5.36
CA ASN A 49 -27.63 -17.95 4.31
C ASN A 49 -27.42 -18.65 2.95
N SER A 50 -26.63 -19.72 2.92
CA SER A 50 -26.42 -20.54 1.72
C SER A 50 -27.72 -21.17 1.22
N TYR A 51 -28.61 -21.58 2.12
CA TYR A 51 -29.91 -22.17 1.78
C TYR A 51 -30.88 -21.14 1.18
N PHE A 52 -30.90 -19.91 1.71
CA PHE A 52 -31.67 -18.81 1.14
C PHE A 52 -31.18 -18.44 -0.27
N ASN A 53 -29.86 -18.38 -0.44
CA ASN A 53 -29.25 -18.11 -1.72
C ASN A 53 -29.59 -19.20 -2.75
N MET A 54 -29.59 -20.47 -2.33
CA MET A 54 -30.03 -21.58 -3.17
C MET A 54 -31.52 -21.46 -3.55
N THR A 55 -32.40 -21.12 -2.62
CA THR A 55 -33.84 -20.98 -2.92
C THR A 55 -34.17 -19.81 -3.85
N LEU A 56 -33.33 -18.77 -3.88
CA LEU A 56 -33.49 -17.63 -4.78
C LEU A 56 -32.80 -17.81 -6.14
N THR A 57 -31.66 -18.53 -6.19
CA THR A 57 -30.82 -18.62 -7.40
C THR A 57 -30.80 -19.99 -8.05
N ASN A 58 -31.40 -21.01 -7.43
CA ASN A 58 -31.29 -22.43 -7.79
C ASN A 58 -29.81 -22.91 -7.91
N SER A 59 -28.88 -22.25 -7.22
CA SER A 59 -27.45 -22.58 -7.27
C SER A 59 -26.78 -22.39 -5.91
N HIS A 60 -25.91 -23.32 -5.52
CA HIS A 60 -25.12 -23.23 -4.28
C HIS A 60 -23.93 -22.26 -4.37
N ASN A 61 -23.57 -21.81 -5.58
CA ASN A 61 -22.34 -21.05 -5.83
C ASN A 61 -22.58 -19.56 -6.11
N LYS A 62 -23.83 -19.10 -6.04
CA LYS A 62 -24.19 -17.70 -6.30
C LYS A 62 -24.71 -17.07 -5.02
N SER A 63 -24.01 -16.05 -4.52
CA SER A 63 -24.51 -15.20 -3.43
C SER A 63 -25.48 -14.17 -3.99
N VAL A 64 -26.52 -13.87 -3.22
CA VAL A 64 -27.51 -12.86 -3.58
C VAL A 64 -27.07 -11.52 -2.97
N HIS A 65 -27.33 -10.41 -3.67
CA HIS A 65 -26.98 -9.07 -3.19
C HIS A 65 -27.77 -8.70 -1.92
N ASP A 66 -27.16 -7.95 -0.99
CA ASP A 66 -27.74 -7.60 0.31
C ASP A 66 -29.14 -6.97 0.22
N SER A 67 -29.39 -6.21 -0.86
CA SER A 67 -30.69 -5.60 -1.14
C SER A 67 -31.83 -6.62 -1.33
N MET A 68 -31.54 -7.87 -1.68
CA MET A 68 -32.53 -8.93 -1.85
C MET A 68 -33.01 -9.50 -0.51
N TYR A 69 -32.18 -9.46 0.54
CA TYR A 69 -32.61 -9.80 1.89
C TYR A 69 -33.62 -8.77 2.41
N CYS A 70 -33.42 -7.48 2.11
CA CYS A 70 -34.40 -6.44 2.41
C CYS A 70 -35.69 -6.60 1.57
N ARG A 71 -35.57 -6.96 0.29
CA ARG A 71 -36.72 -7.16 -0.61
C ARG A 71 -37.60 -8.34 -0.20
N PHE A 72 -37.00 -9.40 0.34
CA PHE A 72 -37.68 -10.60 0.80
C PHE A 72 -37.61 -10.77 2.32
N ALA A 73 -37.60 -9.66 3.08
CA ALA A 73 -37.37 -9.66 4.52
C ALA A 73 -38.36 -10.57 5.28
N THR A 74 -39.65 -10.54 4.93
CA THR A 74 -40.66 -11.42 5.54
C THR A 74 -40.40 -12.90 5.31
N ARG A 75 -39.88 -13.28 4.13
CA ARG A 75 -39.53 -14.66 3.79
C ARG A 75 -38.23 -15.08 4.45
N TRP A 76 -37.27 -14.17 4.57
CA TRP A 76 -36.03 -14.37 5.32
C TRP A 76 -36.33 -14.61 6.80
N ASP A 77 -37.11 -13.75 7.45
CA ASP A 77 -37.45 -13.87 8.87
C ASP A 77 -38.21 -15.17 9.17
N ALA A 78 -39.19 -15.52 8.34
CA ALA A 78 -39.90 -16.80 8.47
C ALA A 78 -38.98 -18.01 8.32
N MET A 79 -37.97 -17.92 7.44
CA MET A 79 -36.99 -18.98 7.26
C MET A 79 -36.05 -19.06 8.46
N ILE A 80 -35.52 -17.94 8.98
CA ILE A 80 -34.67 -17.92 10.17
C ILE A 80 -35.38 -18.58 11.36
N GLN A 81 -36.64 -18.22 11.62
CA GLN A 81 -37.43 -18.77 12.72
C GLN A 81 -37.63 -20.29 12.59
N ASN A 82 -37.87 -20.79 11.37
CA ASN A 82 -38.04 -22.21 11.12
C ASN A 82 -36.71 -22.98 11.23
N GLU A 83 -35.63 -22.44 10.66
CA GLU A 83 -34.31 -23.07 10.67
C GLU A 83 -33.76 -23.19 12.09
N ILE A 84 -33.88 -22.15 12.92
CA ILE A 84 -33.43 -22.20 14.32
C ILE A 84 -34.05 -23.39 15.06
N GLN A 85 -35.36 -23.63 14.87
CA GLN A 85 -36.05 -24.76 15.50
C GLN A 85 -35.55 -26.12 15.00
N ILE A 86 -35.27 -26.24 13.70
CA ILE A 86 -34.72 -27.46 13.10
C ILE A 86 -33.32 -27.75 13.64
N TRP A 87 -32.46 -26.72 13.68
CA TRP A 87 -31.09 -26.83 14.18
C TRP A 87 -31.05 -27.15 15.69
N MET A 88 -31.96 -26.57 16.49
CA MET A 88 -32.10 -26.92 17.91
C MET A 88 -32.51 -28.38 18.10
N LYS A 89 -33.51 -28.87 17.34
CA LYS A 89 -33.94 -30.28 17.39
C LYS A 89 -32.84 -31.24 16.96
N PHE A 90 -32.08 -30.88 15.93
CA PHE A 90 -30.95 -31.67 15.45
C PHE A 90 -29.86 -31.81 16.51
N HIS A 91 -29.43 -30.70 17.12
CA HIS A 91 -28.42 -30.74 18.18
C HIS A 91 -28.92 -31.47 19.43
N ALA A 92 -30.18 -31.26 19.84
CA ALA A 92 -30.78 -31.96 20.96
C ALA A 92 -30.82 -33.48 20.74
N TYR A 93 -31.10 -33.94 19.52
CA TYR A 93 -31.04 -35.36 19.18
C TYR A 93 -29.63 -35.93 19.34
N TRP A 94 -28.62 -35.31 18.72
CA TRP A 94 -27.24 -35.82 18.76
C TRP A 94 -26.56 -35.69 20.12
N ILE A 95 -26.95 -34.72 20.95
CA ILE A 95 -26.37 -34.54 22.30
C ILE A 95 -27.11 -35.38 23.35
N ALA A 96 -28.44 -35.51 23.27
CA ALA A 96 -29.23 -36.07 24.36
C ALA A 96 -29.85 -37.45 24.08
N LYS A 97 -29.98 -37.89 22.82
CA LYS A 97 -30.65 -39.16 22.46
C LYS A 97 -29.73 -40.23 21.88
N VAL A 98 -28.49 -39.90 21.53
CA VAL A 98 -27.57 -40.80 20.83
C VAL A 98 -26.52 -41.34 21.80
N ASP A 99 -26.56 -42.66 22.05
CA ASP A 99 -25.70 -43.36 23.03
C ASP A 99 -24.41 -43.97 22.43
N ILE A 100 -23.98 -43.48 21.26
CA ILE A 100 -22.72 -43.90 20.61
C ILE A 100 -21.65 -42.81 20.73
N PRO A 101 -20.34 -43.15 20.71
CA PRO A 101 -19.28 -42.16 20.72
C PRO A 101 -19.36 -41.21 19.51
N ILE A 102 -19.37 -39.90 19.77
CA ILE A 102 -19.45 -38.84 18.73
C ILE A 102 -18.14 -38.06 18.66
N GLN A 103 -17.61 -37.89 17.45
CA GLN A 103 -16.49 -37.01 17.17
C GLN A 103 -16.97 -35.77 16.40
N ILE A 104 -16.79 -34.58 16.98
CA ILE A 104 -17.23 -33.31 16.39
C ILE A 104 -16.07 -32.70 15.61
N VAL A 105 -16.31 -32.35 14.35
CA VAL A 105 -15.35 -31.67 13.48
C VAL A 105 -16.00 -30.41 12.95
N ARG A 106 -15.36 -29.24 13.08
CA ARG A 106 -15.90 -28.02 12.47
C ARG A 106 -15.61 -28.02 10.97
N TYR A 107 -16.59 -27.65 10.18
CA TYR A 107 -16.48 -27.63 8.72
C TYR A 107 -15.40 -26.64 8.24
N GLU A 108 -15.24 -25.53 8.95
CA GLU A 108 -14.30 -24.46 8.65
C GLU A 108 -12.84 -24.93 8.82
N ASP A 109 -12.58 -25.81 9.79
CA ASP A 109 -11.26 -26.39 10.02
C ASP A 109 -10.80 -27.28 8.84
N LEU A 110 -11.75 -27.92 8.14
CA LEU A 110 -11.48 -28.72 6.93
C LEU A 110 -11.15 -27.85 5.70
N LEU A 111 -11.65 -26.62 5.63
CA LEU A 111 -11.40 -25.70 4.51
C LEU A 111 -9.99 -25.09 4.58
N LEU A 112 -9.50 -24.80 5.78
CA LEU A 112 -8.16 -24.23 6.02
C LEU A 112 -7.03 -25.18 5.59
N HIS A 113 -7.26 -26.49 5.66
CA HIS A 113 -6.24 -27.52 5.40
C HIS A 113 -6.18 -28.00 3.94
N ARG A 114 -7.01 -27.43 3.04
CA ARG A 114 -7.07 -27.84 1.63
C ARG A 114 -5.80 -27.50 0.82
N TYR A 115 -4.89 -26.68 1.37
CA TYR A 115 -3.63 -26.27 0.72
C TYR A 115 -2.44 -27.19 1.02
N VAL A 116 -2.58 -28.21 1.89
CA VAL A 116 -1.44 -29.07 2.30
C VAL A 116 -1.58 -30.52 1.79
N LEU A 117 -2.68 -30.88 1.13
CA LEU A 117 -2.91 -32.26 0.68
C LEU A 117 -2.42 -32.50 -0.75
N VAL A 118 -1.09 -32.46 -0.92
CA VAL A 118 -0.37 -33.19 -1.99
C VAL A 118 0.78 -33.96 -1.32
N GLU A 119 0.44 -34.93 -0.47
CA GLU A 119 1.25 -36.13 -0.15
C GLU A 119 0.50 -37.06 0.84
N PRO A 120 0.72 -38.39 0.80
CA PRO A 120 -0.05 -39.34 1.60
C PRO A 120 0.55 -39.49 3.01
N LEU A 121 0.01 -38.74 3.98
CA LEU A 121 0.37 -38.87 5.39
C LEU A 121 -0.57 -39.86 6.11
N ALA A 122 -0.27 -41.15 6.01
CA ALA A 122 -0.94 -42.23 6.75
C ALA A 122 -0.21 -42.66 8.03
N ALA A 123 0.80 -41.93 8.53
CA ALA A 123 1.71 -42.52 9.52
C ALA A 123 1.93 -41.77 10.84
N HIS A 124 1.59 -40.48 11.00
CA HIS A 124 1.99 -39.77 12.23
C HIS A 124 0.95 -38.74 12.68
N TRP A 125 0.01 -39.19 13.52
CA TRP A 125 -0.78 -38.30 14.38
C TRP A 125 -0.41 -38.55 15.85
N PRO A 126 0.36 -37.68 16.52
CA PRO A 126 0.39 -37.63 17.96
C PRO A 126 -0.82 -36.81 18.47
N ALA A 127 -1.55 -37.37 19.44
CA ALA A 127 -2.71 -36.79 20.12
C ALA A 127 -2.38 -35.57 21.01
N PRO A 128 -3.36 -34.88 21.63
CA PRO A 128 -4.74 -34.60 21.21
C PRO A 128 -5.06 -33.09 21.17
N LEU A 129 -5.88 -32.64 20.21
CA LEU A 129 -6.57 -31.36 20.30
C LEU A 129 -7.63 -31.42 21.42
N VAL A 130 -7.59 -30.39 22.26
CA VAL A 130 -8.47 -30.04 23.40
C VAL A 130 -9.81 -30.77 23.47
N LEU A 131 -9.94 -31.62 24.49
CA LEU A 131 -11.20 -32.11 25.06
C LEU A 131 -11.95 -30.93 25.71
N LEU A 132 -13.11 -30.56 25.17
CA LEU A 132 -14.13 -29.85 25.94
C LEU A 132 -14.97 -30.90 26.67
N GLU A 133 -14.58 -31.23 27.91
CA GLU A 133 -15.47 -31.90 28.86
C GLU A 133 -16.60 -30.94 29.26
N ALA A 134 -17.84 -31.25 28.85
CA ALA A 134 -19.02 -30.58 29.39
C ALA A 134 -19.45 -31.28 30.70
N LYS A 135 -19.17 -30.67 31.85
CA LYS A 135 -19.87 -30.96 33.12
C LYS A 135 -20.98 -29.93 33.35
N PRO A 136 -22.11 -30.33 33.98
CA PRO A 136 -23.35 -29.58 33.96
C PRO A 136 -23.37 -28.50 35.05
N LEU A 137 -23.72 -27.26 34.68
CA LEU A 137 -24.04 -26.19 35.63
C LEU A 137 -25.54 -25.88 35.52
N LEU A 138 -26.33 -26.61 36.31
CA LEU A 138 -27.67 -26.22 36.74
C LEU A 138 -27.57 -25.88 38.23
N SER A 139 -27.64 -24.60 38.59
CA SER A 139 -28.18 -24.19 39.89
C SER A 139 -28.62 -22.71 39.88
N ALA A 140 -29.65 -22.47 40.70
CA ALA A 140 -30.25 -21.19 41.11
C ALA A 140 -31.35 -20.58 40.22
N SER A 141 -32.56 -20.98 40.61
CA SER A 141 -33.87 -20.32 40.52
C SER A 141 -33.89 -18.81 40.75
N GLY A 142 -34.79 -18.12 40.06
CA GLY A 142 -35.26 -16.78 40.42
C GLY A 142 -36.11 -16.20 39.30
N ALA A 143 -37.43 -16.24 39.49
CA ALA A 143 -38.37 -15.54 38.64
C ALA A 143 -38.16 -14.02 38.79
N ASP A 144 -37.96 -13.32 37.69
CA ASP A 144 -38.41 -11.94 37.53
C ASP A 144 -38.53 -11.62 36.03
N ALA A 145 -39.75 -11.30 35.63
CA ALA A 145 -40.08 -10.79 34.32
C ALA A 145 -39.77 -9.28 34.27
N MET A 146 -39.00 -8.84 33.27
CA MET A 146 -38.97 -7.43 32.85
C MET A 146 -38.74 -7.30 31.33
N PRO A 147 -39.19 -6.18 30.73
CA PRO A 147 -39.68 -6.15 29.35
C PRO A 147 -38.55 -6.01 28.32
N ILE A 148 -38.78 -6.57 27.15
CA ILE A 148 -37.90 -6.45 25.97
C ILE A 148 -38.02 -5.02 25.43
N SER A 149 -37.03 -4.18 25.74
CA SER A 149 -36.78 -2.91 25.06
C SER A 149 -35.45 -2.97 24.31
N HIS A 150 -35.52 -2.62 23.02
CA HIS A 150 -34.45 -2.48 22.03
C HIS A 150 -33.02 -2.31 22.60
N HIS A 151 -32.18 -3.34 22.44
CA HIS A 151 -30.73 -3.14 22.36
C HIS A 151 -30.09 -3.97 21.23
N ARG A 152 -29.52 -3.18 20.33
CA ARG A 152 -28.56 -3.44 19.25
C ARG A 152 -27.65 -4.65 19.54
N MET A 153 -27.77 -5.68 18.70
CA MET A 153 -27.03 -6.94 18.78
C MET A 153 -25.57 -6.71 18.37
N LEU A 154 -24.66 -7.17 19.23
CA LEU A 154 -23.21 -7.24 19.03
C LEU A 154 -22.90 -8.30 17.96
N GLU A 155 -22.40 -7.89 16.81
CA GLU A 155 -21.74 -8.81 15.87
C GLU A 155 -20.31 -9.05 16.36
N MET A 156 -20.00 -10.32 16.65
CA MET A 156 -18.63 -10.81 16.86
C MET A 156 -18.00 -11.04 15.48
N ASP A 157 -17.02 -10.23 15.15
CA ASP A 157 -16.28 -10.22 13.89
C ASP A 157 -15.05 -11.13 14.01
N ASP A 158 -15.22 -12.44 13.80
CA ASP A 158 -14.11 -13.39 13.63
C ASP A 158 -13.60 -13.32 12.18
N SER A 159 -12.84 -12.27 11.87
CA SER A 159 -12.07 -12.18 10.62
C SER A 159 -10.76 -11.42 10.81
N GLN A 160 -9.87 -11.97 11.64
CA GLN A 160 -8.51 -11.47 11.76
C GLN A 160 -7.55 -12.10 10.75
N HIS A 161 -7.01 -11.22 9.89
CA HIS A 161 -5.75 -11.29 9.14
C HIS A 161 -5.81 -11.69 7.66
N ALA A 162 -6.23 -10.75 6.79
CA ALA A 162 -5.46 -10.38 5.59
C ALA A 162 -5.99 -9.07 4.98
N TYR A 163 -5.11 -8.06 4.85
CA TYR A 163 -5.28 -6.81 4.08
C TYR A 163 -6.39 -5.83 4.53
N THR A 164 -5.98 -4.65 4.98
CA THR A 164 -6.84 -3.48 5.18
C THR A 164 -7.39 -2.96 3.85
N PRO A 165 -8.72 -2.85 3.64
CA PRO A 165 -9.26 -1.91 2.67
C PRO A 165 -9.47 -0.56 3.36
N PHE A 166 -9.06 0.49 2.66
CA PHE A 166 -9.46 1.87 2.87
C PHE A 166 -10.93 1.97 3.30
N GLN A 167 -11.19 2.39 4.54
CA GLN A 167 -12.45 3.03 4.88
C GLN A 167 -12.38 4.46 4.33
N SER A 168 -12.75 4.63 3.06
CA SER A 168 -13.16 5.95 2.60
C SER A 168 -14.48 6.30 3.27
N LEU A 169 -14.51 7.50 3.85
CA LEU A 169 -15.69 8.16 4.36
C LEU A 169 -16.78 8.13 3.29
N SER A 170 -17.75 7.23 3.45
CA SER A 170 -19.04 7.30 2.75
C SER A 170 -19.80 8.47 3.33
N GLN A 171 -19.49 9.67 2.85
CA GLN A 171 -20.29 10.86 3.09
C GLN A 171 -21.52 10.78 2.18
N LYS A 172 -22.56 10.17 2.76
CA LYS A 172 -23.95 10.65 2.77
C LYS A 172 -24.27 11.78 1.77
N ASP A 173 -24.65 11.40 0.54
CA ASP A 173 -25.57 12.19 -0.28
C ASP A 173 -26.82 11.36 -0.56
N SER A 174 -27.81 11.56 0.30
CA SER A 174 -29.17 11.09 0.12
C SER A 174 -29.93 12.06 -0.78
N SER A 175 -30.15 11.66 -2.05
CA SER A 175 -31.23 12.19 -2.89
C SER A 175 -31.94 10.98 -3.52
N PRO A 176 -33.27 10.83 -3.38
CA PRO A 176 -33.99 9.74 -4.03
C PRO A 176 -34.21 10.12 -5.50
N ALA A 177 -33.19 9.91 -6.34
CA ALA A 177 -33.38 9.98 -7.77
C ALA A 177 -34.22 8.77 -8.19
N SER A 178 -35.42 9.07 -8.66
CA SER A 178 -36.40 8.17 -9.26
C SER A 178 -35.77 7.02 -10.04
N SER A 179 -36.31 5.83 -9.87
CA SER A 179 -36.14 4.67 -10.72
C SER A 179 -36.57 4.97 -12.17
N SER A 180 -35.76 5.71 -12.92
CA SER A 180 -35.80 5.65 -14.37
C SER A 180 -35.14 4.32 -14.74
N MET A 181 -35.88 3.46 -15.45
CA MET A 181 -35.29 2.31 -16.14
C MET A 181 -33.98 2.75 -16.80
N LEU A 182 -32.85 2.24 -16.32
CA LEU A 182 -31.58 2.38 -17.00
C LEU A 182 -31.78 1.80 -18.40
N ASN A 183 -31.95 2.67 -19.40
CA ASN A 183 -31.75 2.32 -20.79
C ASN A 183 -30.26 1.95 -20.94
N GLN A 184 -29.90 0.73 -20.52
CA GLN A 184 -28.60 0.14 -20.81
C GLN A 184 -28.61 -0.17 -22.30
N LEU A 185 -28.17 0.80 -23.10
CA LEU A 185 -27.88 0.59 -24.51
C LEU A 185 -26.87 -0.57 -24.58
N GLY A 186 -27.30 -1.73 -25.08
CA GLY A 186 -26.46 -2.93 -25.18
C GLY A 186 -25.30 -2.75 -26.16
N THR A 187 -24.47 -3.79 -26.34
CA THR A 187 -23.28 -3.75 -27.23
C THR A 187 -23.53 -3.15 -28.61
N PHE A 188 -24.70 -3.43 -29.20
CA PHE A 188 -25.06 -2.94 -30.54
C PHE A 188 -25.39 -1.43 -30.52
N ASN A 189 -26.44 -1.02 -29.81
CA ASN A 189 -26.90 0.37 -29.79
C ASN A 189 -25.98 1.31 -29.00
N GLY A 190 -25.27 0.79 -27.99
CA GLY A 190 -24.48 1.58 -27.06
C GLY A 190 -23.02 1.75 -27.45
N VAL A 191 -22.45 0.81 -28.22
CA VAL A 191 -21.02 0.81 -28.58
C VAL A 191 -20.83 0.70 -30.08
N TYR A 192 -21.32 -0.36 -30.71
CA TYR A 192 -21.08 -0.62 -32.14
C TYR A 192 -21.60 0.50 -33.05
N VAL A 193 -22.88 0.90 -32.92
CA VAL A 193 -23.48 1.94 -33.78
C VAL A 193 -22.77 3.29 -33.60
N PRO A 194 -22.56 3.81 -32.37
CA PRO A 194 -21.79 5.05 -32.17
C PRO A 194 -20.35 4.98 -32.69
N CYS A 195 -19.65 3.87 -32.47
CA CYS A 195 -18.29 3.68 -32.99
C CYS A 195 -18.26 3.69 -34.52
N LEU A 196 -19.17 2.97 -35.17
CA LEU A 196 -19.25 2.90 -36.62
C LEU A 196 -19.58 4.27 -37.25
N LEU A 197 -20.53 5.01 -36.67
CA LEU A 197 -20.89 6.36 -37.12
C LEU A 197 -19.76 7.38 -36.93
N ASN A 198 -18.86 7.16 -35.96
CA ASN A 198 -17.70 8.02 -35.77
C ASN A 198 -16.56 7.68 -36.75
N ILE A 199 -16.41 6.40 -37.13
CA ILE A 199 -15.41 5.96 -38.11
C ILE A 199 -15.81 6.36 -39.55
N ILE A 200 -17.11 6.25 -39.89
CA ILE A 200 -17.67 6.62 -41.19
C ILE A 200 -18.01 8.12 -41.20
N GLY A 201 -16.96 8.95 -41.23
CA GLY A 201 -17.09 10.40 -41.29
C GLY A 201 -17.09 10.96 -42.71
N VAL A 202 -17.23 12.29 -42.81
CA VAL A 202 -17.24 13.04 -44.08
C VAL A 202 -15.98 12.82 -44.94
N ILE A 203 -14.83 12.54 -44.30
CA ILE A 203 -13.55 12.32 -44.96
C ILE A 203 -13.63 11.15 -45.95
N LEU A 204 -14.45 10.13 -45.66
CA LEU A 204 -14.70 9.02 -46.57
C LEU A 204 -15.23 9.51 -47.93
N PHE A 205 -16.16 10.46 -47.93
CA PHE A 205 -16.82 10.92 -49.15
C PHE A 205 -16.01 12.00 -49.90
N LEU A 206 -15.28 12.84 -49.17
CA LEU A 206 -14.56 13.97 -49.76
C LEU A 206 -13.10 13.66 -50.12
N ARG A 207 -12.42 12.78 -49.39
CA ARG A 207 -10.96 12.58 -49.52
C ARG A 207 -10.57 11.21 -50.04
N LEU A 208 -11.41 10.18 -49.89
CA LEU A 208 -11.06 8.83 -50.34
C LEU A 208 -10.81 8.77 -51.85
N GLY A 209 -11.69 9.38 -52.66
CA GLY A 209 -11.52 9.42 -54.11
C GLY A 209 -10.24 10.15 -54.54
N TRP A 210 -10.00 11.34 -53.98
CA TRP A 210 -8.77 12.11 -54.23
C TRP A 210 -7.52 11.32 -53.84
N ALA A 211 -7.52 10.66 -52.68
CA ALA A 211 -6.39 9.86 -52.21
C ALA A 211 -6.10 8.67 -53.13
N ILE A 212 -7.14 7.95 -53.59
CA ILE A 212 -7.00 6.87 -54.57
C ILE A 212 -6.48 7.42 -55.91
N GLY A 213 -6.96 8.58 -56.34
CA GLY A 213 -6.49 9.22 -57.56
C GLY A 213 -5.01 9.63 -57.52
N GLN A 214 -4.50 10.02 -56.34
CA GLN A 214 -3.10 10.42 -56.15
C GLN A 214 -2.16 9.22 -55.92
N ALA A 215 -2.51 8.33 -54.98
CA ALA A 215 -1.66 7.23 -54.54
C ALA A 215 -1.88 5.93 -55.36
N GLY A 216 -2.95 5.87 -56.15
CA GLY A 216 -3.44 4.63 -56.73
C GLY A 216 -4.07 3.70 -55.69
N VAL A 217 -4.67 2.60 -56.17
CA VAL A 217 -5.31 1.60 -55.32
C VAL A 217 -4.30 0.95 -54.37
N VAL A 218 -3.12 0.56 -54.86
CA VAL A 218 -2.08 -0.10 -54.05
C VAL A 218 -1.49 0.84 -52.99
N GLY A 219 -1.25 2.11 -53.35
CA GLY A 219 -0.78 3.12 -52.40
C GLY A 219 -1.82 3.40 -51.32
N MET A 220 -3.10 3.53 -51.71
CA MET A 220 -4.20 3.71 -50.76
C MET A 220 -4.35 2.52 -49.81
N LEU A 221 -4.26 1.29 -50.30
CA LEU A 221 -4.30 0.08 -49.46
C LEU A 221 -3.15 0.05 -48.43
N THR A 222 -1.96 0.53 -48.81
CA THR A 222 -0.81 0.60 -47.90
C THR A 222 -1.03 1.63 -46.79
N ILE A 223 -1.52 2.83 -47.14
CA ILE A 223 -1.88 3.87 -46.16
C ILE A 223 -2.95 3.35 -45.20
N PHE A 224 -3.98 2.71 -45.76
CA PHE A 224 -5.09 2.14 -45.02
C PHE A 224 -4.62 1.04 -44.05
N PHE A 225 -3.70 0.18 -44.47
CA PHE A 225 -3.13 -0.88 -43.62
C PHE A 225 -2.46 -0.31 -42.37
N PHE A 226 -1.63 0.74 -42.49
CA PHE A 226 -1.00 1.36 -41.32
C PHE A 226 -2.00 2.06 -40.39
N ALA A 227 -3.00 2.74 -40.96
CA ALA A 227 -4.05 3.38 -40.17
C ALA A 227 -4.90 2.36 -39.40
N GLU A 228 -5.29 1.26 -40.04
CA GLU A 228 -6.03 0.17 -39.39
C GLU A 228 -5.19 -0.58 -38.38
N LEU A 229 -3.89 -0.78 -38.64
CA LEU A 229 -2.98 -1.35 -37.66
C LEU A 229 -2.95 -0.51 -36.38
N GLN A 230 -2.87 0.83 -36.50
CA GLN A 230 -2.94 1.74 -35.34
C GLN A 230 -4.26 1.60 -34.58
N ALA A 231 -5.39 1.57 -35.30
CA ALA A 231 -6.72 1.46 -34.73
C ALA A 231 -6.90 0.12 -33.98
N VAL A 232 -6.56 -1.00 -34.60
CA VAL A 232 -6.68 -2.35 -34.01
C VAL A 232 -5.80 -2.47 -32.77
N LEU A 233 -4.53 -2.08 -32.82
CA LEU A 233 -3.63 -2.15 -31.66
C LEU A 233 -4.18 -1.34 -30.48
N THR A 234 -4.70 -0.15 -30.75
CA THR A 234 -5.26 0.74 -29.72
C THR A 234 -6.56 0.19 -29.16
N VAL A 235 -7.45 -0.36 -29.99
CA VAL A 235 -8.71 -0.98 -29.54
C VAL A 235 -8.43 -2.23 -28.71
N LEU A 236 -7.44 -3.04 -29.05
CA LEU A 236 -7.03 -4.19 -28.22
C LEU A 236 -6.54 -3.75 -26.85
N SER A 237 -5.68 -2.72 -26.78
CA SER A 237 -5.19 -2.13 -25.51
C SER A 237 -6.31 -1.50 -24.69
N ALA A 238 -7.17 -0.69 -25.32
CA ALA A 238 -8.33 -0.08 -24.68
C ALA A 238 -9.31 -1.14 -24.15
N SER A 239 -9.53 -2.21 -24.92
CA SER A 239 -10.37 -3.34 -24.54
C SER A 239 -9.83 -4.08 -23.32
N ALA A 240 -8.51 -4.26 -23.23
CA ALA A 240 -7.88 -4.86 -22.06
C ALA A 240 -8.10 -4.00 -20.81
N ILE A 241 -7.91 -2.68 -20.91
CA ILE A 241 -8.16 -1.72 -19.83
C ILE A 241 -9.64 -1.71 -19.42
N ALA A 242 -10.56 -1.61 -20.37
CA ALA A 242 -12.00 -1.58 -20.13
C ALA A 242 -12.55 -2.90 -19.55
N SER A 243 -11.91 -4.02 -19.89
CA SER A 243 -12.30 -5.36 -19.42
C SER A 243 -11.75 -5.72 -18.04
N ASN A 244 -11.04 -4.79 -17.39
CA ASN A 244 -10.38 -4.98 -16.11
C ASN A 244 -11.33 -4.83 -14.90
N GLY A 245 -12.35 -5.68 -14.82
CA GLY A 245 -13.29 -5.78 -13.69
C GLY A 245 -14.07 -4.49 -13.35
N ALA A 246 -15.11 -4.60 -12.53
CA ALA A 246 -15.82 -3.42 -12.04
C ALA A 246 -14.99 -2.78 -10.90
N MET A 247 -14.45 -1.58 -11.13
CA MET A 247 -13.82 -0.81 -10.05
C MET A 247 -14.93 -0.17 -9.21
N ARG A 248 -14.98 -0.48 -7.91
CA ARG A 248 -15.92 0.16 -6.96
C ARG A 248 -15.44 1.58 -6.69
N GLY A 249 -15.72 2.51 -7.60
CA GLY A 249 -15.24 3.89 -7.47
C GLY A 249 -15.57 4.82 -8.61
N GLY A 250 -16.52 5.73 -8.40
CA GLY A 250 -16.89 6.76 -9.36
C GLY A 250 -15.75 7.74 -9.61
N GLY A 251 -15.32 7.79 -10.87
CA GLY A 251 -14.30 8.68 -11.42
C GLY A 251 -14.24 8.46 -12.94
N SER A 252 -13.39 9.18 -13.66
CA SER A 252 -13.23 9.04 -15.12
C SER A 252 -12.91 7.59 -15.57
N TYR A 253 -12.19 6.81 -14.75
CA TYR A 253 -11.90 5.38 -15.00
C TYR A 253 -13.11 4.46 -14.87
N TYR A 254 -14.13 4.81 -14.07
CA TYR A 254 -15.37 4.02 -13.95
C TYR A 254 -16.16 4.00 -15.27
N LEU A 255 -16.12 5.12 -16.01
CA LEU A 255 -16.76 5.23 -17.33
C LEU A 255 -16.14 4.28 -18.36
N ILE A 256 -14.88 3.86 -18.15
CA ILE A 256 -14.15 2.96 -19.05
C ILE A 256 -14.38 1.49 -18.65
N SER A 257 -14.59 1.19 -17.37
CA SER A 257 -14.81 -0.18 -16.88
C SER A 257 -16.25 -0.65 -17.10
N VAL A 258 -16.58 -1.05 -18.34
CA VAL A 258 -17.88 -1.63 -18.67
C VAL A 258 -17.65 -3.01 -19.27
N GLY A 259 -18.12 -4.04 -18.55
CA GLY A 259 -17.85 -5.44 -18.88
C GLY A 259 -18.26 -5.80 -20.31
N LYS A 260 -17.50 -6.73 -20.93
CA LYS A 260 -17.59 -7.43 -22.25
C LYS A 260 -18.13 -6.67 -23.50
N SER A 261 -19.13 -5.81 -23.35
CA SER A 261 -19.78 -4.99 -24.38
C SER A 261 -18.84 -4.02 -25.09
N ILE A 262 -17.95 -3.32 -24.39
CA ILE A 262 -16.98 -2.39 -25.03
C ILE A 262 -16.04 -3.14 -25.98
N PRO A 263 -15.29 -4.18 -25.53
CA PRO A 263 -14.39 -4.91 -26.43
C PRO A 263 -15.07 -5.46 -27.68
N VAL A 264 -16.24 -6.08 -27.52
CA VAL A 264 -16.95 -6.71 -28.64
C VAL A 264 -17.52 -5.67 -29.60
N GLY A 265 -18.13 -4.59 -29.07
CA GLY A 265 -18.74 -3.56 -29.89
C GLY A 265 -17.72 -2.75 -30.69
N SER A 266 -16.62 -2.32 -30.05
CA SER A 266 -15.57 -1.53 -30.70
C SER A 266 -14.82 -2.35 -31.75
N LEU A 267 -14.48 -3.61 -31.46
CA LEU A 267 -13.78 -4.47 -32.42
C LEU A 267 -14.68 -4.80 -33.63
N ALA A 268 -15.98 -5.08 -33.40
CA ALA A 268 -16.93 -5.29 -34.49
C ALA A 268 -17.08 -4.04 -35.38
N ALA A 269 -17.09 -2.84 -34.80
CA ALA A 269 -17.18 -1.59 -35.56
C ALA A 269 -15.93 -1.38 -36.44
N VAL A 270 -14.73 -1.61 -35.92
CA VAL A 270 -13.47 -1.53 -36.69
C VAL A 270 -13.46 -2.54 -37.83
N VAL A 271 -13.84 -3.80 -37.58
CA VAL A 271 -13.90 -4.83 -38.63
C VAL A 271 -14.91 -4.47 -39.72
N THR A 272 -16.12 -4.04 -39.35
CA THR A 272 -17.13 -3.61 -40.33
C THR A 272 -16.63 -2.41 -41.15
N ALA A 273 -16.03 -1.41 -40.49
CA ALA A 273 -15.46 -0.26 -41.19
C ALA A 273 -14.36 -0.70 -42.17
N CYS A 274 -13.45 -1.59 -41.73
CA CYS A 274 -12.38 -2.13 -42.56
C CYS A 274 -12.91 -2.78 -43.85
N LEU A 275 -13.94 -3.61 -43.75
CA LEU A 275 -14.59 -4.23 -44.90
C LEU A 275 -15.22 -3.20 -45.85
N ILE A 276 -15.86 -2.15 -45.31
CA ILE A 276 -16.47 -1.08 -46.10
C ILE A 276 -15.39 -0.27 -46.84
N TYR A 277 -14.32 0.16 -46.15
CA TYR A 277 -13.24 0.94 -46.76
C TYR A 277 -12.51 0.15 -47.85
N ILE A 278 -12.15 -1.11 -47.60
CA ILE A 278 -11.48 -1.95 -48.62
C ILE A 278 -12.39 -2.11 -49.85
N SER A 279 -13.68 -2.37 -49.62
CA SER A 279 -14.65 -2.52 -50.70
C SER A 279 -14.79 -1.23 -51.53
N LEU A 280 -14.84 -0.06 -50.86
CA LEU A 280 -14.90 1.24 -51.54
C LEU A 280 -13.61 1.57 -52.30
N ILE A 281 -12.43 1.23 -51.77
CA ILE A 281 -11.16 1.44 -52.47
C ILE A 281 -11.13 0.67 -53.80
N PHE A 282 -11.54 -0.60 -53.79
CA PHE A 282 -11.61 -1.40 -55.02
C PHE A 282 -12.70 -0.90 -55.98
N LEU A 283 -13.90 -0.60 -55.46
CA LEU A 283 -15.00 -0.10 -56.30
C LEU A 283 -14.65 1.24 -56.96
N PHE A 284 -14.05 2.17 -56.24
CA PHE A 284 -13.67 3.48 -56.79
C PHE A 284 -12.53 3.35 -57.80
N GLY A 285 -11.53 2.53 -57.50
CA GLY A 285 -10.43 2.27 -58.44
C GLY A 285 -10.88 1.55 -59.72
N ALA A 286 -11.94 0.74 -59.67
CA ALA A 286 -12.48 0.05 -60.84
C ALA A 286 -13.49 0.88 -61.64
N SER A 287 -14.22 1.79 -60.98
CA SER A 287 -15.36 2.50 -61.59
C SER A 287 -15.01 3.87 -62.17
N PHE A 288 -13.94 4.51 -61.71
CA PHE A 288 -13.61 5.89 -62.09
C PHE A 288 -12.19 6.01 -62.65
N ASP A 289 -12.04 6.89 -63.64
CA ASP A 289 -10.72 7.25 -64.16
C ASP A 289 -9.91 8.06 -63.12
N GLY A 290 -8.60 7.84 -63.06
CA GLY A 290 -7.72 8.45 -62.06
C GLY A 290 -7.62 9.97 -62.17
N VAL A 291 -7.84 10.55 -63.35
CA VAL A 291 -7.91 12.01 -63.53
C VAL A 291 -9.19 12.58 -62.94
N ALA A 292 -10.32 11.91 -63.13
CA ALA A 292 -11.60 12.31 -62.56
C ALA A 292 -11.58 12.28 -61.03
N LEU A 293 -10.97 11.23 -60.44
CA LEU A 293 -10.82 11.10 -58.98
C LEU A 293 -9.93 12.20 -58.35
N ARG A 294 -8.92 12.71 -59.09
CA ARG A 294 -8.02 13.77 -58.59
C ARG A 294 -8.60 15.18 -58.65
N THR A 295 -9.47 15.43 -59.63
CA THR A 295 -9.95 16.78 -59.96
C THR A 295 -11.36 17.05 -59.44
N ASN A 296 -12.23 16.04 -59.43
CA ASN A 296 -13.64 16.20 -59.08
C ASN A 296 -13.93 15.64 -57.68
N PHE A 297 -13.88 16.48 -56.65
CA PHE A 297 -14.26 16.10 -55.29
C PHE A 297 -15.74 15.73 -55.12
N SER A 298 -16.60 16.17 -56.06
CA SER A 298 -18.02 15.85 -56.10
C SER A 298 -18.36 14.64 -56.98
N PHE A 299 -17.38 13.84 -57.41
CA PHE A 299 -17.60 12.71 -58.31
C PHE A 299 -18.71 11.77 -57.80
N PHE A 300 -18.78 11.56 -56.48
CA PHE A 300 -19.79 10.70 -55.87
C PHE A 300 -21.22 11.18 -56.17
N GLN A 301 -21.47 12.49 -56.18
CA GLN A 301 -22.78 13.09 -56.46
C GLN A 301 -23.26 12.81 -57.89
N GLN A 302 -22.34 12.61 -58.83
CA GLN A 302 -22.64 12.41 -60.26
C GLN A 302 -22.99 10.94 -60.59
N VAL A 303 -22.75 10.02 -59.65
CA VAL A 303 -22.88 8.57 -59.84
C VAL A 303 -24.24 8.06 -59.36
N GLY A 304 -24.80 8.70 -58.34
CA GLY A 304 -26.09 8.33 -57.78
C GLY A 304 -27.24 8.61 -58.74
N PRO A 305 -28.37 7.88 -58.63
CA PRO A 305 -29.56 8.14 -59.43
C PRO A 305 -30.13 9.54 -59.21
N THR A 306 -29.89 10.14 -58.03
CA THR A 306 -30.11 11.56 -57.77
C THR A 306 -28.99 12.14 -56.90
N PRO A 307 -28.45 13.33 -57.23
CA PRO A 307 -27.34 13.95 -56.47
C PRO A 307 -27.77 14.36 -55.05
N TYR A 308 -29.05 14.67 -54.85
CA TYR A 308 -29.58 15.13 -53.57
C TYR A 308 -29.49 14.07 -52.47
N VAL A 309 -29.69 12.78 -52.79
CA VAL A 309 -29.57 11.70 -51.80
C VAL A 309 -28.15 11.66 -51.21
N ILE A 310 -27.14 11.84 -52.05
CA ILE A 310 -25.74 11.83 -51.64
C ILE A 310 -25.41 13.06 -50.81
N ILE A 311 -25.86 14.25 -51.23
CA ILE A 311 -25.67 15.50 -50.48
C ILE A 311 -26.32 15.40 -49.09
N THR A 312 -27.56 14.90 -49.01
CA THR A 312 -28.24 14.70 -47.71
C THR A 312 -27.51 13.70 -46.82
N GLY A 313 -26.99 12.60 -47.39
CA GLY A 313 -26.18 11.63 -46.65
C GLY A 313 -24.89 12.23 -46.09
N ILE A 314 -24.18 13.03 -46.90
CA ILE A 314 -22.96 13.75 -46.47
C ILE A 314 -23.31 14.73 -45.34
N LEU A 315 -24.37 15.53 -45.48
CA LEU A 315 -24.79 16.50 -44.46
C LEU A 315 -25.18 15.82 -43.14
N VAL A 316 -25.96 14.74 -43.20
CA VAL A 316 -26.37 13.98 -42.01
C VAL A 316 -25.14 13.35 -41.34
N SER A 317 -24.22 12.77 -42.10
CA SER A 317 -22.96 12.21 -41.58
C SER A 317 -22.12 13.30 -40.89
N CYS A 318 -21.91 14.46 -41.52
CA CYS A 318 -21.18 15.59 -40.93
C CYS A 318 -21.81 16.05 -39.61
N TYR A 319 -23.14 16.22 -39.61
CA TYR A 319 -23.88 16.72 -38.47
C TYR A 319 -23.82 15.73 -37.28
N THR A 320 -23.99 14.43 -37.55
CA THR A 320 -23.96 13.39 -36.51
C THR A 320 -22.58 13.20 -35.90
N SER A 321 -21.50 13.09 -36.70
CA SER A 321 -20.14 12.95 -36.18
C SER A 321 -19.68 14.22 -35.44
N GLY A 322 -20.03 15.40 -35.95
CA GLY A 322 -19.70 16.68 -35.31
C GLY A 322 -20.37 16.86 -33.95
N LEU A 323 -21.68 16.58 -33.85
CA LEU A 323 -22.39 16.59 -32.57
C LEU A 323 -21.87 15.52 -31.60
N GLY A 324 -21.58 14.32 -32.11
CA GLY A 324 -21.00 13.24 -31.31
C GLY A 324 -19.67 13.63 -30.67
N ALA A 325 -18.77 14.28 -31.44
CA ALA A 325 -17.50 14.77 -30.94
C ALA A 325 -17.66 15.90 -29.90
N LEU A 326 -18.59 16.84 -30.15
CA LEU A 326 -18.85 17.96 -29.24
C LEU A 326 -19.35 17.49 -27.87
N PHE A 327 -20.36 16.62 -27.85
CA PHE A 327 -20.90 16.07 -26.60
C PHE A 327 -19.93 15.09 -25.93
N GLY A 328 -19.22 14.28 -26.71
CA GLY A 328 -18.20 13.36 -26.21
C GLY A 328 -17.07 14.09 -25.47
N ALA A 329 -16.50 15.12 -26.09
CA ALA A 329 -15.44 15.93 -25.47
C ALA A 329 -15.91 16.63 -24.20
N SER A 330 -17.12 17.21 -24.22
CA SER A 330 -17.70 17.92 -23.07
C SER A 330 -17.92 17.02 -21.87
N ARG A 331 -18.36 15.77 -22.07
CA ARG A 331 -18.55 14.80 -21.00
C ARG A 331 -17.24 14.31 -20.40
N ILE A 332 -16.20 14.12 -21.22
CA ILE A 332 -14.86 13.79 -20.73
C ILE A 332 -14.32 14.93 -19.88
N LEU A 333 -14.44 16.18 -20.36
CA LEU A 333 -13.97 17.35 -19.63
C LEU A 333 -14.71 17.54 -18.30
N GLN A 334 -16.03 17.33 -18.27
CA GLN A 334 -16.82 17.35 -17.03
C GLN A 334 -16.42 16.23 -16.06
N ALA A 335 -16.09 15.04 -16.57
CA ALA A 335 -15.61 13.95 -15.73
C ALA A 335 -14.25 14.29 -15.07
N ILE A 336 -13.34 14.93 -15.81
CA ILE A 336 -12.06 15.41 -15.28
C ILE A 336 -12.27 16.57 -14.28
N ALA A 337 -13.23 17.47 -14.55
CA ALA A 337 -13.52 18.58 -13.65
C ALA A 337 -14.09 18.15 -12.29
N ARG A 338 -14.76 16.98 -12.23
CA ARG A 338 -15.19 16.36 -10.97
C ARG A 338 -14.02 15.89 -10.11
N ASP A 339 -12.86 15.66 -10.70
CA ASP A 339 -11.63 15.32 -9.99
C ASP A 339 -10.92 16.59 -9.43
N ASN A 340 -11.62 17.74 -9.37
CA ASN A 340 -11.13 19.07 -8.92
C ASN A 340 -9.88 19.58 -9.67
N LEU A 341 -9.56 19.01 -10.83
CA LEU A 341 -8.45 19.43 -11.68
C LEU A 341 -8.77 20.67 -12.51
N PHE A 342 -10.05 20.90 -12.82
CA PHE A 342 -10.57 22.03 -13.59
C PHE A 342 -11.92 22.50 -13.04
N TYR A 343 -12.30 23.74 -13.34
CA TYR A 343 -13.62 24.28 -13.01
C TYR A 343 -14.70 23.56 -13.84
N GLY A 344 -15.59 22.81 -13.17
CA GLY A 344 -16.73 22.11 -13.77
C GLY A 344 -18.07 22.62 -13.25
N SER A 345 -19.17 22.20 -13.88
CA SER A 345 -20.50 22.51 -13.34
C SER A 345 -20.68 21.84 -11.97
N ALA A 346 -21.05 22.64 -10.96
CA ALA A 346 -21.20 22.20 -9.57
C ALA A 346 -22.48 21.39 -9.30
N GLN A 347 -23.50 21.48 -10.17
CA GLN A 347 -24.78 20.77 -10.02
C GLN A 347 -25.25 20.19 -11.36
N GLY A 348 -25.53 18.88 -11.37
CA GLY A 348 -26.07 18.13 -12.52
C GLY A 348 -25.04 17.30 -13.31
N ASP A 349 -25.55 16.34 -14.08
CA ASP A 349 -24.79 15.55 -15.06
C ASP A 349 -24.63 16.26 -16.41
N GLU A 350 -25.33 17.37 -16.63
CA GLU A 350 -25.28 18.13 -17.89
C GLU A 350 -24.05 19.08 -17.91
N PRO A 351 -23.09 18.88 -18.83
CA PRO A 351 -21.79 19.57 -18.80
C PRO A 351 -21.82 20.96 -19.45
N GLN A 352 -22.62 21.90 -18.93
CA GLN A 352 -22.88 23.20 -19.58
C GLN A 352 -21.61 24.04 -19.86
N TYR A 353 -20.75 24.24 -18.86
CA TYR A 353 -19.51 25.00 -19.02
C TYR A 353 -18.52 24.31 -19.97
N ALA A 354 -18.45 22.97 -19.92
CA ALA A 354 -17.59 22.20 -20.80
C ALA A 354 -18.08 22.20 -22.27
N VAL A 355 -19.39 22.22 -22.50
CA VAL A 355 -19.99 22.43 -23.83
C VAL A 355 -19.65 23.83 -24.35
N GLY A 356 -19.80 24.86 -23.52
CA GLY A 356 -19.41 26.23 -23.90
C GLY A 356 -17.94 26.34 -24.28
N PHE A 357 -17.05 25.75 -23.48
CA PHE A 357 -15.62 25.73 -23.75
C PHE A 357 -15.26 24.99 -25.04
N THR A 358 -15.80 23.78 -25.24
CA THR A 358 -15.53 22.98 -26.45
C THR A 358 -16.11 23.64 -27.71
N ALA A 359 -17.25 24.32 -27.60
CA ALA A 359 -17.83 25.10 -28.70
C ALA A 359 -16.94 26.29 -29.08
N VAL A 360 -16.47 27.09 -28.11
CA VAL A 360 -15.55 28.22 -28.36
C VAL A 360 -14.25 27.73 -28.98
N LEU A 361 -13.67 26.65 -28.46
CA LEU A 361 -12.45 26.07 -29.01
C LEU A 361 -12.66 25.57 -30.46
N SER A 362 -13.79 24.92 -30.73
CA SER A 362 -14.14 24.47 -32.08
C SER A 362 -14.32 25.65 -33.05
N LEU A 363 -14.90 26.77 -32.60
CA LEU A 363 -15.03 27.99 -33.41
C LEU A 363 -13.66 28.56 -33.82
N VAL A 364 -12.67 28.54 -32.93
CA VAL A 364 -11.30 28.97 -33.25
C VAL A 364 -10.72 28.16 -34.41
N PHE A 365 -10.90 26.84 -34.39
CA PHE A 365 -10.43 25.98 -35.49
C PHE A 365 -11.26 26.16 -36.77
N ILE A 366 -12.55 26.47 -36.68
CA ILE A 366 -13.38 26.79 -37.84
C ILE A 366 -12.89 28.08 -38.53
N PHE A 367 -12.43 29.09 -37.78
CA PHE A 367 -11.89 30.33 -38.35
C PHE A 367 -10.60 30.14 -39.17
N ILE A 368 -9.86 29.03 -38.97
CA ILE A 368 -8.69 28.70 -39.81
C ILE A 368 -9.14 28.37 -41.25
N GLY A 369 -10.35 27.84 -41.44
CA GLY A 369 -11.00 27.71 -42.75
C GLY A 369 -10.41 26.67 -43.72
N ASP A 370 -9.26 26.07 -43.40
CA ASP A 370 -8.57 25.11 -44.27
C ASP A 370 -8.45 23.71 -43.64
N LEU A 371 -9.09 22.73 -44.29
CA LEU A 371 -9.08 21.32 -43.88
C LEU A 371 -7.68 20.69 -43.99
N ASP A 372 -6.85 21.12 -44.95
CA ASP A 372 -5.51 20.57 -45.18
C ASP A 372 -4.54 20.94 -44.06
N VAL A 373 -4.75 22.09 -43.41
CA VAL A 373 -3.97 22.51 -42.23
C VAL A 373 -4.47 21.81 -40.96
N LEU A 374 -5.78 21.63 -40.83
CA LEU A 374 -6.40 21.06 -39.63
C LEU A 374 -6.15 19.55 -39.49
N ALA A 375 -6.16 18.80 -40.61
CA ALA A 375 -6.05 17.35 -40.56
C ALA A 375 -4.76 16.83 -39.87
N PRO A 376 -3.54 17.31 -40.20
CA PRO A 376 -2.31 16.88 -39.54
C PRO A 376 -2.25 17.22 -38.03
N ILE A 377 -2.84 18.34 -37.63
CA ILE A 377 -2.91 18.77 -36.23
C ILE A 377 -3.79 17.78 -35.44
N CYS A 378 -5.01 17.50 -35.94
CA CYS A 378 -5.91 16.53 -35.34
C CYS A 378 -5.28 15.14 -35.26
N THR A 379 -4.64 14.67 -36.34
CA THR A 379 -3.96 13.38 -36.35
C THR A 379 -2.84 13.30 -35.31
N SER A 380 -2.07 14.37 -35.10
CA SER A 380 -1.02 14.40 -34.08
C SER A 380 -1.59 14.17 -32.66
N PHE A 381 -2.68 14.85 -32.30
CA PHE A 381 -3.34 14.64 -31.01
C PHE A 381 -3.92 13.23 -30.85
N PHE A 382 -4.55 12.67 -31.91
CA PHE A 382 -5.04 11.30 -31.88
C PHE A 382 -3.90 10.27 -31.74
N CYS A 383 -2.78 10.47 -32.45
CA CYS A 383 -1.62 9.59 -32.34
C CYS A 383 -1.02 9.59 -30.93
N VAL A 384 -0.87 10.75 -30.28
CA VAL A 384 -0.39 10.79 -28.89
C VAL A 384 -1.39 10.12 -27.94
N ALA A 385 -2.70 10.35 -28.11
CA ALA A 385 -3.71 9.70 -27.29
C ALA A 385 -3.69 8.17 -27.45
N TYR A 386 -3.56 7.68 -28.69
CA TYR A 386 -3.44 6.24 -28.98
C TYR A 386 -2.14 5.66 -28.42
N ALA A 387 -1.02 6.39 -28.52
CA ALA A 387 0.24 6.00 -27.89
C ALA A 387 0.10 5.93 -26.36
N ALA A 388 -0.59 6.88 -25.72
CA ALA A 388 -0.81 6.89 -24.27
C ALA A 388 -1.68 5.71 -23.80
N VAL A 389 -2.73 5.36 -24.53
CA VAL A 389 -3.57 4.17 -24.24
C VAL A 389 -2.74 2.89 -24.35
N ASN A 390 -1.98 2.73 -25.43
CA ASN A 390 -1.10 1.59 -25.63
C ASN A 390 0.00 1.52 -24.56
N PHE A 391 0.59 2.66 -24.18
CA PHE A 391 1.60 2.74 -23.12
C PHE A 391 1.03 2.38 -21.75
N THR A 392 -0.19 2.84 -21.44
CA THR A 392 -0.88 2.49 -20.19
C THR A 392 -1.12 0.99 -20.09
N SER A 393 -1.61 0.37 -21.17
CA SER A 393 -1.78 -1.09 -21.27
C SER A 393 -0.44 -1.83 -21.09
N LEU A 394 0.62 -1.36 -21.74
CA LEU A 394 1.98 -1.91 -21.62
C LEU A 394 2.47 -1.88 -20.17
N VAL A 395 2.37 -0.72 -19.50
CA VAL A 395 2.82 -0.57 -18.11
C VAL A 395 2.05 -1.50 -17.18
N LEU A 396 0.72 -1.58 -17.31
CA LEU A 396 -0.11 -2.47 -16.48
C LEU A 396 0.23 -3.95 -16.66
N GLN A 397 0.53 -4.38 -17.88
CA GLN A 397 0.92 -5.75 -18.18
C GLN A 397 2.33 -6.09 -17.68
N VAL A 398 3.30 -5.20 -17.90
CA VAL A 398 4.71 -5.42 -17.51
C VAL A 398 4.89 -5.36 -15.99
N THR A 399 4.17 -4.46 -15.32
CA THR A 399 4.21 -4.35 -13.85
C THR A 399 3.51 -5.53 -13.15
N GLY A 400 2.66 -6.26 -13.85
CA GLY A 400 1.96 -7.43 -13.32
C GLY A 400 1.12 -7.09 -12.09
N VAL A 401 0.49 -5.91 -12.06
CA VAL A 401 -0.30 -5.48 -10.90
C VAL A 401 -1.43 -6.49 -10.65
N PRO A 402 -1.61 -7.02 -9.43
CA PRO A 402 -2.60 -8.08 -9.17
C PRO A 402 -4.05 -7.71 -9.51
N ASN A 403 -4.33 -6.40 -9.50
CA ASN A 403 -5.63 -5.82 -9.82
C ASN A 403 -5.89 -5.71 -11.34
N PHE A 404 -4.87 -5.91 -12.17
CA PHE A 404 -5.01 -5.93 -13.62
C PHE A 404 -5.21 -7.37 -14.10
N ARG A 405 -6.47 -7.75 -14.30
CA ARG A 405 -6.92 -9.06 -14.78
C ARG A 405 -7.91 -8.86 -15.92
N PRO A 406 -7.41 -8.47 -17.11
CA PRO A 406 -8.28 -8.24 -18.26
C PRO A 406 -9.03 -9.54 -18.60
N THR A 407 -10.36 -9.46 -18.67
CA THR A 407 -11.17 -10.58 -19.16
C THR A 407 -11.02 -10.77 -20.67
N PHE A 408 -10.58 -9.71 -21.38
CA PHE A 408 -10.21 -9.75 -22.79
C PHE A 408 -8.73 -10.13 -22.97
N GLY A 409 -8.46 -11.38 -23.32
CA GLY A 409 -7.11 -11.96 -23.37
C GLY A 409 -6.29 -11.71 -24.65
N TYR A 410 -6.79 -10.94 -25.62
CA TYR A 410 -6.10 -10.72 -26.90
C TYR A 410 -5.06 -9.58 -26.89
N SER A 411 -5.02 -8.76 -25.83
CA SER A 411 -3.94 -7.78 -25.66
C SER A 411 -2.77 -8.44 -24.95
N CYS A 412 -1.58 -8.34 -25.53
CA CYS A 412 -0.34 -8.71 -24.89
C CYS A 412 0.67 -7.55 -24.93
N TRP A 413 1.70 -7.63 -24.08
CA TRP A 413 2.63 -6.54 -23.88
C TRP A 413 3.43 -6.17 -25.15
N PRO A 414 3.84 -7.10 -26.04
CA PRO A 414 4.51 -6.74 -27.29
C PRO A 414 3.58 -6.02 -28.27
N LEU A 415 2.30 -6.42 -28.35
CA LEU A 415 1.32 -5.70 -29.19
C LEU A 415 1.09 -4.28 -28.67
N SER A 416 1.02 -4.10 -27.35
CA SER A 416 0.90 -2.77 -26.76
C SER A 416 2.16 -1.92 -27.03
N LEU A 417 3.36 -2.50 -26.94
CA LEU A 417 4.62 -1.83 -27.29
C LEU A 417 4.68 -1.46 -28.79
N LEU A 418 4.27 -2.37 -29.66
CA LEU A 418 4.14 -2.13 -31.10
C LEU A 418 3.16 -0.98 -31.36
N GLY A 419 2.03 -0.93 -30.64
CA GLY A 419 1.06 0.15 -30.73
C GLY A 419 1.64 1.50 -30.35
N VAL A 420 2.47 1.58 -29.31
CA VAL A 420 3.20 2.80 -28.96
C VAL A 420 4.15 3.18 -30.10
N ALA A 421 4.99 2.24 -30.56
CA ALA A 421 5.98 2.51 -31.58
C ALA A 421 5.36 2.99 -32.91
N VAL A 422 4.33 2.29 -33.41
CA VAL A 422 3.66 2.65 -34.66
C VAL A 422 3.01 4.03 -34.56
N ASN A 423 2.32 4.35 -33.46
CA ASN A 423 1.69 5.66 -33.29
C ASN A 423 2.73 6.81 -33.24
N LEU A 424 3.85 6.61 -32.56
CA LEU A 424 4.92 7.62 -32.50
C LEU A 424 5.64 7.79 -33.85
N CYS A 425 5.93 6.68 -34.54
CA CYS A 425 6.55 6.71 -35.86
C CYS A 425 5.66 7.42 -36.89
N VAL A 426 4.36 7.09 -36.94
CA VAL A 426 3.41 7.73 -37.88
C VAL A 426 3.28 9.21 -37.58
N MET A 427 3.22 9.60 -36.30
CA MET A 427 3.15 11.01 -35.92
C MET A 427 4.36 11.81 -36.41
N VAL A 428 5.58 11.29 -36.21
CA VAL A 428 6.82 11.93 -36.69
C VAL A 428 6.90 11.93 -38.22
N TYR A 429 6.44 10.86 -38.87
CA TYR A 429 6.41 10.73 -40.33
C TYR A 429 5.51 11.77 -40.98
N LEU A 430 4.33 12.04 -40.41
CA LEU A 430 3.39 13.03 -40.94
C LEU A 430 3.96 14.45 -40.86
N ASN A 431 4.40 14.86 -39.67
CA ASN A 431 5.03 16.16 -39.49
C ASN A 431 5.79 16.23 -38.15
N ALA A 432 7.13 16.23 -38.22
CA ALA A 432 7.98 16.29 -37.04
C ALA A 432 7.78 17.58 -36.20
N MET A 433 7.44 18.71 -36.83
CA MET A 433 7.22 19.98 -36.13
C MET A 433 5.94 19.94 -35.30
N TYR A 434 4.81 19.53 -35.88
CA TYR A 434 3.54 19.39 -35.15
C TYR A 434 3.63 18.29 -34.08
N ALA A 435 4.37 17.20 -34.35
CA ALA A 435 4.66 16.17 -33.36
C ALA A 435 5.41 16.74 -32.14
N ALA A 436 6.45 17.55 -32.35
CA ALA A 436 7.22 18.17 -31.28
C ALA A 436 6.37 19.14 -30.44
N VAL A 437 5.55 19.98 -31.08
CA VAL A 437 4.63 20.89 -30.39
C VAL A 437 3.61 20.10 -29.56
N THR A 438 3.02 19.05 -30.12
CA THR A 438 2.04 18.21 -29.42
C THR A 438 2.67 17.54 -28.20
N PHE A 439 3.87 16.98 -28.35
CA PHE A 439 4.61 16.39 -27.22
C PHE A 439 4.94 17.41 -26.12
N LEU A 440 5.35 18.62 -26.50
CA LEU A 440 5.63 19.70 -25.56
C LEU A 440 4.37 20.08 -24.77
N VAL A 441 3.23 20.26 -25.45
CA VAL A 441 1.94 20.57 -24.82
C VAL A 441 1.50 19.47 -23.87
N VAL A 442 1.57 18.19 -24.29
CA VAL A 442 1.17 17.05 -23.45
C VAL A 442 2.11 16.88 -22.25
N THR A 443 3.42 17.09 -22.43
CA THR A 443 4.39 17.03 -21.33
C THR A 443 4.16 18.17 -20.34
N ALA A 444 3.93 19.38 -20.82
CA ALA A 444 3.62 20.53 -19.97
C ALA A 444 2.32 20.31 -19.18
N LEU A 445 1.28 19.74 -19.82
CA LEU A 445 0.05 19.37 -19.15
C LEU A 445 0.28 18.28 -18.08
N PHE A 446 1.08 17.25 -18.38
CA PHE A 446 1.42 16.22 -17.40
C PHE A 446 2.17 16.79 -16.20
N VAL A 447 3.17 17.65 -16.43
CA VAL A 447 3.91 18.34 -15.36
C VAL A 447 2.97 19.21 -14.54
N TYR A 448 2.12 20.01 -15.18
CA TYR A 448 1.11 20.81 -14.48
C TYR A 448 0.20 19.94 -13.60
N LEU A 449 -0.35 18.86 -14.15
CA LEU A 449 -1.23 17.95 -13.40
C LEU A 449 -0.51 17.25 -12.24
N SER A 450 0.77 16.90 -12.40
CA SER A 450 1.56 16.30 -11.32
C SER A 450 1.91 17.27 -10.18
N LEU A 451 1.96 18.58 -10.46
CA LEU A 451 2.27 19.61 -9.48
C LEU A 451 1.01 20.20 -8.82
N ALA A 452 -0.07 20.36 -9.58
CA ALA A 452 -1.32 20.98 -9.14
C ALA A 452 -2.40 19.97 -8.74
N GLY A 453 -2.24 18.69 -9.11
CA GLY A 453 -3.23 17.66 -8.85
C GLY A 453 -3.35 17.34 -7.35
N PRO A 454 -4.58 17.29 -6.80
CA PRO A 454 -4.79 16.86 -5.42
C PRO A 454 -4.39 15.39 -5.24
N GLU A 455 -3.99 15.00 -4.03
CA GLU A 455 -3.73 13.59 -3.70
C GLU A 455 -5.04 12.81 -3.81
N THR A 456 -5.21 12.07 -4.90
CA THR A 456 -6.42 11.28 -5.15
C THR A 456 -6.33 9.92 -4.45
N SER A 457 -7.47 9.46 -3.92
CA SER A 457 -7.58 8.20 -3.16
C SER A 457 -7.61 6.93 -4.02
N TRP A 458 -7.76 7.08 -5.34
CA TRP A 458 -7.76 5.96 -6.28
C TRP A 458 -6.31 5.65 -6.65
N GLY A 459 -5.82 4.49 -6.20
CA GLY A 459 -4.39 4.14 -6.16
C GLY A 459 -3.57 4.56 -7.39
N ASN A 460 -2.39 5.10 -7.12
CA ASN A 460 -1.47 5.55 -8.16
C ASN A 460 -0.79 4.35 -8.84
N VAL A 461 -0.75 4.33 -10.18
CA VAL A 461 0.06 3.35 -10.94
C VAL A 461 1.53 3.40 -10.49
N SER A 462 2.02 4.59 -10.11
CA SER A 462 3.35 4.77 -9.54
C SER A 462 3.54 3.99 -8.23
N GLN A 463 2.54 3.91 -7.35
CA GLN A 463 2.61 3.11 -6.12
C GLN A 463 2.71 1.61 -6.42
N ALA A 464 2.00 1.14 -7.43
CA ALA A 464 2.07 -0.26 -7.83
C ALA A 464 3.46 -0.62 -8.39
N LEU A 465 4.05 0.28 -9.20
CA LEU A 465 5.43 0.14 -9.67
C LEU A 465 6.43 0.18 -8.52
N MET A 466 6.26 1.11 -7.57
CA MET A 466 7.10 1.19 -6.37
C MET A 466 7.03 -0.10 -5.55
N TYR A 467 5.84 -0.64 -5.31
CA TYR A 467 5.67 -1.91 -4.58
C TYR A 467 6.37 -3.07 -5.28
N HIS A 468 6.16 -3.23 -6.59
CA HIS A 468 6.82 -4.27 -7.38
C HIS A 468 8.36 -4.16 -7.27
N GLN A 469 8.89 -2.95 -7.37
CA GLN A 469 10.31 -2.69 -7.30
C GLN A 469 10.88 -2.93 -5.89
N VAL A 470 10.23 -2.41 -4.85
CA VAL A 470 10.61 -2.58 -3.44
C VAL A 470 10.60 -4.04 -3.06
N ARG A 471 9.56 -4.81 -3.43
CA ARG A 471 9.51 -6.26 -3.20
C ARG A 471 10.71 -6.97 -3.81
N LYS A 472 11.05 -6.67 -5.07
CA LYS A 472 12.20 -7.28 -5.75
C LYS A 472 13.51 -6.94 -5.05
N TYR A 473 13.65 -5.70 -4.55
CA TYR A 473 14.82 -5.31 -3.77
C TYR A 473 14.88 -5.97 -2.39
N LEU A 474 13.75 -6.09 -1.68
CA LEU A 474 13.67 -6.81 -0.41
C LEU A 474 14.08 -8.28 -0.57
N LEU A 475 13.64 -8.95 -1.63
CA LEU A 475 14.04 -10.33 -1.94
C LEU A 475 15.53 -10.45 -2.34
N ARG A 476 16.13 -9.39 -2.90
CA ARG A 476 17.56 -9.34 -3.22
C ARG A 476 18.43 -9.05 -2.00
N LEU A 477 17.87 -8.38 -0.99
CA LEU A 477 18.53 -8.09 0.28
C LEU A 477 18.55 -9.36 1.16
N ASP A 478 19.25 -10.40 0.68
CA ASP A 478 19.44 -11.67 1.39
C ASP A 478 20.53 -11.49 2.46
N THR A 479 20.17 -11.67 3.73
CA THR A 479 21.08 -11.53 4.87
C THR A 479 22.26 -12.50 4.81
N ARG A 480 22.10 -13.65 4.14
CA ARG A 480 23.17 -14.66 3.96
C ARG A 480 24.30 -14.20 3.04
N LYS A 481 24.05 -13.18 2.21
CA LYS A 481 25.02 -12.58 1.28
C LYS A 481 25.56 -11.24 1.81
N GLY A 482 25.31 -10.92 3.08
CA GLY A 482 25.77 -9.69 3.71
C GLY A 482 27.30 -9.61 3.71
N HIS A 483 27.83 -8.52 3.15
CA HIS A 483 29.25 -8.21 3.25
C HIS A 483 29.50 -7.27 4.43
N VAL A 484 30.46 -7.63 5.26
CA VAL A 484 30.92 -6.91 6.47
C VAL A 484 31.31 -5.44 6.17
N LYS A 485 31.62 -5.08 4.92
CA LYS A 485 32.14 -3.74 4.57
C LYS A 485 31.11 -2.60 4.55
N PHE A 486 29.80 -2.87 4.65
CA PHE A 486 28.76 -1.85 4.45
C PHE A 486 27.76 -1.73 5.62
N TRP A 487 28.28 -1.69 6.85
CA TRP A 487 27.45 -1.46 8.02
C TRP A 487 26.73 -0.10 7.96
N ARG A 488 25.46 -0.10 8.38
CA ARG A 488 24.66 1.10 8.62
C ARG A 488 23.79 0.87 9.86
N PRO A 489 23.62 1.88 10.74
CA PRO A 489 22.78 1.73 11.92
C PRO A 489 21.30 1.56 11.50
N ALA A 490 20.72 0.44 11.90
CA ALA A 490 19.27 0.22 11.86
C ALA A 490 18.73 0.44 13.27
N ILE A 491 17.89 1.46 13.46
CA ILE A 491 17.48 1.93 14.80
C ILE A 491 15.99 1.64 15.00
N LEU A 492 15.66 0.90 16.06
CA LEU A 492 14.34 0.80 16.66
C LEU A 492 14.32 1.70 17.90
N PHE A 493 13.60 2.82 17.82
CA PHE A 493 13.51 3.75 18.93
C PHE A 493 12.12 3.74 19.54
N VAL A 494 12.05 3.63 20.87
CA VAL A 494 10.80 3.72 21.63
C VAL A 494 10.78 5.06 22.38
N PRO A 495 10.23 6.13 21.78
CA PRO A 495 10.14 7.43 22.43
C PRO A 495 9.10 7.44 23.55
N GLN A 496 9.38 8.18 24.61
CA GLN A 496 8.37 8.54 25.62
C GLN A 496 7.40 9.61 25.09
N ASN A 497 7.88 10.49 24.21
CA ASN A 497 7.12 11.62 23.66
C ASN A 497 7.30 11.70 22.14
N CYS A 498 6.20 11.85 21.39
CA CYS A 498 6.22 11.90 19.92
C CYS A 498 7.01 13.08 19.36
N HIS A 499 6.96 14.24 20.02
CA HIS A 499 7.67 15.46 19.61
C HIS A 499 9.02 15.65 20.33
N GLY A 500 9.55 14.59 20.95
CA GLY A 500 10.79 14.68 21.70
C GLY A 500 12.00 14.98 20.81
N PRO A 501 12.96 15.81 21.26
CA PRO A 501 14.23 16.03 20.54
C PRO A 501 15.03 14.74 20.34
N SER A 502 14.77 13.70 21.13
CA SER A 502 15.33 12.36 20.96
C SER A 502 14.93 11.69 19.65
N VAL A 503 13.70 11.90 19.16
CA VAL A 503 13.23 11.37 17.85
C VAL A 503 14.03 12.02 16.71
N ALA A 504 14.21 13.34 16.78
CA ALA A 504 14.99 14.09 15.82
C ALA A 504 16.48 13.67 15.85
N LEU A 505 17.04 13.45 17.05
CA LEU A 505 18.41 12.99 17.24
C LEU A 505 18.65 11.61 16.62
N CYS A 506 17.74 10.65 16.85
CA CYS A 506 17.78 9.32 16.23
C CYS A 506 17.70 9.38 14.70
N ASN A 507 16.87 10.28 14.15
CA ASN A 507 16.79 10.49 12.70
C ASN A 507 18.12 11.01 12.11
N ARG A 508 18.94 11.72 12.88
CA ARG A 508 20.30 12.10 12.47
C ARG A 508 21.28 10.94 12.63
N LEU A 509 21.19 10.21 13.74
CA LEU A 509 22.07 9.07 14.03
C LEU A 509 21.98 7.97 12.96
N LYS A 510 20.82 7.75 12.33
CA LYS A 510 20.66 6.69 11.33
C LYS A 510 21.49 6.88 10.05
N LYS A 511 21.82 8.14 9.66
CA LYS A 511 22.54 8.51 8.42
C LYS A 511 22.12 7.70 7.17
N GLY A 512 20.82 7.70 6.87
CA GLY A 512 20.25 6.97 5.72
C GLY A 512 20.00 5.48 5.94
N GLY A 513 20.29 4.95 7.13
CA GLY A 513 19.85 3.63 7.59
C GLY A 513 18.35 3.56 7.89
N LEU A 514 17.90 2.36 8.25
CA LEU A 514 16.52 2.07 8.64
C LEU A 514 16.24 2.69 10.01
N TYR A 515 15.09 3.36 10.13
CA TYR A 515 14.66 3.93 11.40
C TYR A 515 13.18 3.59 11.63
N ILE A 516 12.93 2.82 12.68
CA ILE A 516 11.61 2.38 13.11
C ILE A 516 11.31 3.09 14.42
N VAL A 517 10.15 3.73 14.50
CA VAL A 517 9.67 4.37 15.72
C VAL A 517 8.57 3.51 16.31
N GLY A 518 8.81 2.97 17.50
CA GLY A 518 7.89 2.09 18.22
C GLY A 518 7.03 2.86 19.22
N ASP A 519 5.72 2.61 19.22
CA ASP A 519 4.78 3.10 20.23
C ASP A 519 3.94 1.92 20.75
N ILE A 520 3.60 1.97 22.04
CA ILE A 520 2.95 0.87 22.73
C ILE A 520 1.64 1.39 23.35
N VAL A 521 0.55 0.71 23.00
CA VAL A 521 -0.76 0.88 23.63
C VAL A 521 -0.94 -0.24 24.63
N LEU A 522 -1.07 0.11 25.91
CA LEU A 522 -1.26 -0.86 26.99
C LEU A 522 -2.75 -1.21 27.11
N GLY A 523 -3.07 -2.48 26.98
CA GLY A 523 -4.44 -2.98 27.14
C GLY A 523 -4.64 -4.34 26.47
N GLU A 524 -5.74 -5.00 26.82
CA GLU A 524 -6.17 -6.19 26.08
C GLU A 524 -6.59 -5.81 24.65
N PHE A 525 -6.41 -6.74 23.72
CA PHE A 525 -6.78 -6.52 22.34
C PHE A 525 -8.32 -6.43 22.24
N GLY A 526 -8.82 -5.25 21.86
CA GLY A 526 -10.26 -4.98 21.74
C GLY A 526 -10.52 -3.77 20.84
N THR A 527 -11.80 -3.47 20.57
CA THR A 527 -12.20 -2.39 19.65
C THR A 527 -11.70 -1.02 20.11
N ALA A 528 -11.74 -0.73 21.41
CA ALA A 528 -11.26 0.53 21.97
C ALA A 528 -9.73 0.69 21.85
N THR A 529 -8.96 -0.35 22.16
CA THR A 529 -7.48 -0.31 22.07
C THR A 529 -6.99 -0.32 20.63
N ALA A 530 -7.71 -0.99 19.71
CA ALA A 530 -7.45 -0.92 18.28
C ALA A 530 -7.73 0.48 17.70
N ALA A 531 -8.81 1.13 18.12
CA ALA A 531 -9.11 2.51 17.74
C ALA A 531 -8.04 3.49 18.27
N GLU A 532 -7.56 3.30 19.50
CA GLU A 532 -6.47 4.08 20.06
C GLU A 532 -5.15 3.86 19.30
N ALA A 533 -4.80 2.60 19.00
CA ALA A 533 -3.60 2.28 18.22
C ALA A 533 -3.63 2.91 16.83
N THR A 534 -4.78 2.89 16.17
CA THR A 534 -4.99 3.54 14.86
C THR A 534 -4.84 5.06 14.97
N ARG A 535 -5.38 5.68 16.02
CA ARG A 535 -5.22 7.12 16.29
C ARG A 535 -3.76 7.50 16.54
N ARG A 536 -3.02 6.71 17.33
CA ARG A 536 -1.59 6.94 17.58
C ARG A 536 -0.76 6.75 16.32
N PHE A 537 -1.10 5.75 15.50
CA PHE A 537 -0.45 5.51 14.21
C PHE A 537 -0.62 6.70 13.26
N GLN A 538 -1.85 7.23 13.14
CA GLN A 538 -2.10 8.44 12.34
C GLN A 538 -1.34 9.66 12.87
N ARG A 539 -1.35 9.88 14.19
CA ARG A 539 -0.55 10.94 14.81
C ARG A 539 0.94 10.82 14.48
N TRP A 540 1.47 9.60 14.43
CA TRP A 540 2.86 9.37 14.03
C TRP A 540 3.13 9.73 12.58
N LEU A 541 2.20 9.44 11.67
CA LEU A 541 2.31 9.86 10.26
C LEU A 541 2.36 11.40 10.17
N ASP A 542 1.46 12.10 10.87
CA ASP A 542 1.46 13.57 10.92
C ASP A 542 2.79 14.14 11.46
N VAL A 543 3.35 13.52 12.50
CA VAL A 543 4.65 13.92 13.08
C VAL A 543 5.80 13.67 12.11
N ILE A 544 5.77 12.53 11.42
CA ILE A 544 6.79 12.16 10.44
C ILE A 544 6.80 13.15 9.28
N ASP A 545 5.62 13.53 8.78
CA ASP A 545 5.50 14.47 7.67
C ASP A 545 5.84 15.90 8.11
N SER A 546 5.30 16.38 9.23
CA SER A 546 5.54 17.74 9.73
C SER A 546 7.00 17.99 10.13
N ALA A 547 7.68 16.99 10.70
CA ALA A 547 9.09 17.08 11.08
C ALA A 547 10.06 16.55 10.01
N ASN A 548 9.56 16.12 8.84
CA ASN A 548 10.34 15.53 7.74
C ASN A 548 11.27 14.39 8.21
N LEU A 549 10.73 13.51 9.06
CA LEU A 549 11.44 12.35 9.58
C LEU A 549 11.45 11.24 8.53
N LYS A 550 12.57 10.54 8.38
CA LYS A 550 12.65 9.38 7.48
C LYS A 550 12.51 8.10 8.30
N ALA A 551 11.31 7.90 8.87
CA ALA A 551 11.03 6.84 9.82
C ALA A 551 9.81 5.99 9.42
N ILE A 552 9.74 4.76 9.91
CA ILE A 552 8.58 3.88 9.77
C ILE A 552 7.93 3.74 11.17
N PRO A 553 6.70 4.20 11.37
CA PRO A 553 6.03 4.05 12.66
C PRO A 553 5.50 2.63 12.83
N GLN A 554 5.66 2.07 14.03
CA GLN A 554 5.05 0.80 14.44
C GLN A 554 4.34 0.98 15.78
N VAL A 555 3.01 0.85 15.77
CA VAL A 555 2.20 0.87 17.00
C VAL A 555 1.79 -0.57 17.33
N ARG A 556 2.06 -1.01 18.56
CA ARG A 556 1.69 -2.34 19.05
C ARG A 556 0.79 -2.26 20.27
N ILE A 557 -0.16 -3.20 20.37
CA ILE A 557 -1.03 -3.36 21.54
C ILE A 557 -0.41 -4.47 22.38
N VAL A 558 -0.19 -4.20 23.66
CA VAL A 558 0.42 -5.15 24.60
C VAL A 558 -0.48 -5.31 25.81
N ALA A 559 -0.83 -6.57 26.12
CA ALA A 559 -1.62 -6.91 27.29
C ALA A 559 -0.83 -6.62 28.58
N ARG A 560 -1.52 -6.10 29.61
CA ARG A 560 -0.91 -5.91 30.94
C ARG A 560 -0.63 -7.28 31.57
N THR A 561 0.61 -7.53 31.98
CA THR A 561 0.93 -8.69 32.82
C THR A 561 0.48 -8.45 34.26
N GLN A 562 0.01 -9.51 34.94
CA GLN A 562 -0.54 -9.47 36.31
C GLN A 562 0.44 -8.94 37.38
N ARG A 563 1.75 -8.90 37.12
CA ARG A 563 2.74 -8.22 37.99
C ARG A 563 2.57 -6.69 38.04
N GLY A 564 1.83 -6.11 37.10
CA GLY A 564 1.53 -4.68 36.98
C GLY A 564 0.21 -4.24 37.62
N ASN A 565 -0.25 -4.89 38.70
CA ASN A 565 -1.52 -4.57 39.38
C ASN A 565 -1.51 -3.26 40.21
N ARG A 566 -0.42 -2.48 40.17
CA ARG A 566 -0.40 -1.12 40.74
C ARG A 566 -0.74 -0.11 39.63
N ARG A 567 -1.81 0.67 39.86
CA ARG A 567 -2.26 1.76 38.98
C ARG A 567 -1.09 2.63 38.53
N LEU A 568 -0.64 2.45 37.29
CA LEU A 568 0.29 3.36 36.62
C LEU A 568 -0.50 4.39 35.83
N GLY A 569 -0.18 5.67 36.07
CA GLY A 569 -0.55 6.76 35.18
C GLY A 569 0.15 6.65 33.82
N PRO A 570 -0.23 7.48 32.85
CA PRO A 570 0.35 7.45 31.51
C PRO A 570 1.81 7.91 31.55
N GLY A 571 2.75 7.04 31.13
CA GLY A 571 3.99 7.49 30.50
C GLY A 571 5.34 7.22 31.16
N THR A 572 5.45 6.54 32.30
CA THR A 572 6.77 6.20 32.88
C THR A 572 6.89 4.70 33.17
N ALA A 573 7.72 4.01 32.40
CA ALA A 573 8.13 2.63 32.72
C ALA A 573 8.75 2.61 34.13
N THR A 574 8.38 1.60 34.92
CA THR A 574 9.02 1.38 36.22
C THR A 574 10.49 0.99 36.04
N SER A 575 11.35 1.22 37.04
CA SER A 575 12.77 0.82 36.97
C SER A 575 12.93 -0.66 36.61
N ALA A 576 12.03 -1.51 37.11
CA ALA A 576 12.00 -2.94 36.83
C ALA A 576 11.68 -3.26 35.37
N GLU A 577 10.69 -2.58 34.78
CA GLU A 577 10.37 -2.72 33.36
C GLU A 577 11.49 -2.19 32.47
N PHE A 578 12.10 -1.05 32.84
CA PHE A 578 13.23 -0.48 32.11
C PHE A 578 14.42 -1.44 32.06
N VAL A 579 14.85 -1.98 33.21
CA VAL A 579 15.94 -2.96 33.27
C VAL A 579 15.57 -4.26 32.56
N GLY A 580 14.31 -4.70 32.67
CA GLY A 580 13.78 -5.85 31.93
C GLY A 580 13.94 -5.70 30.42
N ILE A 581 13.54 -4.55 29.87
CA ILE A 581 13.69 -4.26 28.43
C ILE A 581 15.16 -4.29 27.99
N LEU A 582 16.07 -3.72 28.79
CA LEU A 582 17.50 -3.75 28.48
C LEU A 582 18.04 -5.19 28.47
N ASN A 583 17.68 -5.99 29.47
CA ASN A 583 18.10 -7.39 29.54
C ASN A 583 17.54 -8.23 28.39
N ASP A 584 16.28 -8.02 28.01
CA ASP A 584 15.65 -8.72 26.88
C ASP A 584 16.37 -8.40 25.56
N ALA A 585 16.75 -7.13 25.36
CA ALA A 585 17.53 -6.73 24.19
C ALA A 585 18.93 -7.38 24.15
N LEU A 586 19.58 -7.55 25.30
CA LEU A 586 20.85 -8.28 25.40
C LEU A 586 20.68 -9.77 25.11
N LEU A 587 19.60 -10.40 25.58
CA LEU A 587 19.26 -11.79 25.25
C LEU A 587 19.09 -11.98 23.73
N LEU A 588 18.58 -10.97 23.03
CA LEU A 588 18.44 -10.93 21.57
C LEU A 588 19.73 -10.53 20.83
N LYS A 589 20.85 -10.38 21.55
CA LYS A 589 22.15 -9.92 21.04
C LYS A 589 22.02 -8.59 20.27
N LYS A 590 21.31 -7.62 20.84
CA LYS A 590 21.13 -6.28 20.28
C LYS A 590 21.97 -5.25 21.04
N ASN A 591 22.40 -4.22 20.32
CA ASN A 591 23.16 -3.12 20.91
C ASN A 591 22.17 -2.17 21.56
N LEU A 592 22.56 -1.66 22.71
CA LEU A 592 21.72 -0.76 23.47
C LEU A 592 22.27 0.64 23.36
N VAL A 593 21.36 1.58 23.12
CA VAL A 593 21.63 3.01 23.23
C VAL A 593 20.57 3.64 24.11
N VAL A 594 21.01 4.22 25.23
CA VAL A 594 20.14 4.92 26.18
C VAL A 594 20.43 6.40 26.10
N PHE A 595 19.42 7.16 25.68
CA PHE A 595 19.49 8.62 25.63
C PHE A 595 19.04 9.24 26.95
N ARG A 596 19.79 10.24 27.42
CA ARG A 596 19.42 11.08 28.58
C ARG A 596 19.65 12.55 28.30
N HIS A 597 18.85 13.40 28.94
CA HIS A 597 18.92 14.86 28.81
C HIS A 597 18.84 15.37 27.35
N CYS A 598 18.11 14.68 26.49
CA CYS A 598 17.94 15.07 25.08
C CYS A 598 17.19 16.39 24.90
N ASP A 599 16.42 16.81 25.90
CA ASP A 599 15.80 18.13 26.01
C ASP A 599 16.81 19.29 25.99
N LYS A 600 18.05 19.03 26.42
CA LYS A 600 19.15 20.01 26.39
C LYS A 600 19.90 20.06 25.06
N VAL A 601 19.51 19.27 24.06
CA VAL A 601 20.17 19.30 22.74
C VAL A 601 19.81 20.60 22.04
N ASP A 602 20.83 21.31 21.58
CA ASP A 602 20.65 22.55 20.84
C ASP A 602 19.73 22.34 19.62
N PRO A 603 18.60 23.06 19.51
CA PRO A 603 17.65 22.86 18.39
C PRO A 603 18.28 23.04 17.00
N GLY A 604 19.34 23.86 16.90
CA GLY A 604 20.11 24.08 15.68
C GLY A 604 20.89 22.86 15.18
N LEU A 605 21.13 21.86 16.04
CA LEU A 605 21.74 20.57 15.68
C LEU A 605 20.69 19.53 15.23
N LEU A 606 19.41 19.78 15.49
CA LEU A 606 18.31 18.85 15.23
C LEU A 606 17.52 19.23 13.97
N HIS A 607 17.12 20.50 13.84
CA HIS A 607 16.23 20.96 12.79
C HIS A 607 16.96 21.65 11.63
N ASP A 608 16.51 21.37 10.40
CA ASP A 608 16.87 22.18 9.25
C ASP A 608 16.10 23.49 9.33
N SER A 609 16.72 24.51 9.90
CA SER A 609 16.18 25.85 9.89
C SER A 609 15.96 26.25 8.43
N LYS A 610 14.69 26.39 8.01
CA LYS A 610 14.31 27.08 6.76
C LYS A 610 14.69 28.57 6.78
N ALA A 611 15.21 29.06 7.90
CA ALA A 611 15.79 30.38 8.05
C ALA A 611 16.95 30.56 7.05
N LEU A 612 16.74 31.49 6.13
CA LEU A 612 17.66 31.97 5.11
C LEU A 612 19.13 31.97 5.57
N TRP A 613 20.01 31.41 4.74
CA TRP A 613 21.41 31.85 4.61
C TRP A 613 22.19 32.06 5.92
N VAL A 614 22.29 31.04 6.78
CA VAL A 614 23.38 30.99 7.77
C VAL A 614 24.54 30.20 7.17
N PRO A 615 25.73 30.81 6.95
CA PRO A 615 26.87 30.10 6.41
C PRO A 615 27.22 28.88 7.27
N SER A 616 27.41 27.71 6.65
CA SER A 616 27.74 26.44 7.33
C SER A 616 28.95 26.56 8.27
N ALA A 617 29.83 27.54 8.03
CA ALA A 617 31.01 27.83 8.82
C ALA A 617 30.75 28.40 10.23
N ARG A 618 29.51 28.70 10.63
CA ARG A 618 29.21 29.23 11.99
C ARG A 618 28.41 28.28 12.89
N ARG A 619 27.99 27.10 12.41
CA ARG A 619 27.08 26.21 13.16
C ARG A 619 27.71 25.51 14.37
N TRP A 620 29.03 25.35 14.38
CA TRP A 620 29.80 24.78 15.50
C TRP A 620 30.09 25.79 16.61
N ARG A 621 29.83 27.09 16.38
CA ARG A 621 29.77 28.13 17.42
C ARG A 621 28.31 28.49 17.69
N LEU A 622 27.63 27.65 18.46
CA LEU A 622 26.35 28.04 19.06
C LEU A 622 26.66 28.94 20.26
N ASP A 623 26.05 30.12 20.32
CA ASP A 623 26.24 31.12 21.37
C ASP A 623 27.71 31.55 21.62
N GLY A 624 28.55 31.48 20.57
CA GLY A 624 29.97 31.85 20.64
C GLY A 624 30.90 30.77 21.23
N VAL A 625 30.36 29.65 21.70
CA VAL A 625 31.11 28.53 22.30
C VAL A 625 31.28 27.39 21.28
N VAL A 626 32.49 26.83 21.18
CA VAL A 626 32.76 25.69 20.31
C VAL A 626 32.21 24.42 20.95
N LYS A 627 31.13 23.88 20.37
CA LYS A 627 30.55 22.62 20.82
C LYS A 627 31.41 21.44 20.33
N THR A 628 31.59 20.42 21.15
CA THR A 628 32.33 19.19 20.82
C THR A 628 31.47 17.95 21.02
N VAL A 629 31.88 16.84 20.40
CA VAL A 629 31.32 15.50 20.69
C VAL A 629 32.34 14.74 21.55
N ASP A 630 31.99 14.50 22.81
CA ASP A 630 32.92 13.95 23.79
C ASP A 630 32.62 12.47 24.01
N VAL A 631 33.57 11.59 23.66
CA VAL A 631 33.48 10.15 23.84
C VAL A 631 34.30 9.76 25.07
N TRP A 632 33.62 9.28 26.11
CA TRP A 632 34.22 8.92 27.40
C TRP A 632 34.33 7.42 27.58
N ILE A 633 35.56 6.93 27.68
CA ILE A 633 35.85 5.54 27.99
C ILE A 633 35.90 5.39 29.52
N THR A 634 34.85 4.81 30.10
CA THR A 634 34.70 4.62 31.56
C THR A 634 34.92 3.18 32.03
N GLU A 635 35.12 2.24 31.11
CA GLU A 635 35.33 0.82 31.41
C GLU A 635 36.62 0.58 32.21
N ARG A 636 36.67 -0.43 33.08
CA ARG A 636 37.91 -0.79 33.77
C ARG A 636 38.94 -1.44 32.85
N SER A 637 38.49 -2.22 31.85
CA SER A 637 39.34 -2.91 30.87
C SER A 637 38.87 -2.61 29.44
N PRO A 638 39.21 -1.43 28.88
CA PRO A 638 38.77 -1.01 27.56
C PRO A 638 39.57 -1.60 26.40
N TRP A 639 40.65 -2.32 26.70
CA TRP A 639 41.59 -2.88 25.72
C TRP A 639 41.47 -4.41 25.68
N THR A 640 41.44 -5.00 24.48
CA THR A 640 41.49 -6.44 24.28
C THR A 640 42.92 -6.96 24.49
N ALA A 641 43.07 -8.28 24.68
CA ALA A 641 44.38 -8.91 24.82
C ALA A 641 45.30 -8.67 23.59
N ASP A 642 44.70 -8.39 22.44
CA ASP A 642 45.40 -8.11 21.18
C ASP A 642 45.80 -6.62 21.02
N GLY A 643 45.53 -5.77 22.01
CA GLY A 643 45.83 -4.34 21.99
C GLY A 643 44.81 -3.47 21.25
N GLY A 644 43.68 -4.05 20.81
CA GLY A 644 42.58 -3.33 20.17
C GLY A 644 41.56 -2.77 21.16
N ALA A 645 40.67 -1.88 20.70
CA ALA A 645 39.56 -1.39 21.51
C ALA A 645 38.45 -2.43 21.68
N THR A 646 37.78 -2.44 22.84
CA THR A 646 36.58 -3.26 23.08
C THR A 646 35.48 -2.93 22.07
N SER A 647 34.55 -3.88 21.87
CA SER A 647 33.40 -3.70 20.98
C SER A 647 32.51 -2.51 21.37
N HIS A 648 32.47 -2.18 22.66
CA HIS A 648 31.78 -1.00 23.20
C HIS A 648 32.42 0.30 22.71
N VAL A 649 33.73 0.46 22.90
CA VAL A 649 34.48 1.67 22.52
C VAL A 649 34.46 1.89 21.02
N THR A 650 34.62 0.81 20.24
CA THR A 650 34.56 0.86 18.78
C THR A 650 33.17 1.28 18.28
N LEU A 651 32.09 0.78 18.88
CA LEU A 651 30.72 1.23 18.58
C LEU A 651 30.49 2.71 18.94
N MET A 652 30.95 3.14 20.11
CA MET A 652 30.84 4.54 20.55
C MET A 652 31.53 5.50 19.57
N LEU A 653 32.74 5.16 19.14
CA LEU A 653 33.50 5.93 18.15
C LEU A 653 32.81 5.96 16.79
N GLN A 654 32.27 4.82 16.33
CA GLN A 654 31.51 4.76 15.09
C GLN A 654 30.24 5.62 15.13
N LEU A 655 29.46 5.57 16.22
CA LEU A 655 28.25 6.38 16.37
C LEU A 655 28.60 7.88 16.42
N ALA A 656 29.67 8.25 17.13
CA ALA A 656 30.17 9.63 17.14
C ALA A 656 30.59 10.11 15.74
N HIS A 657 31.28 9.26 14.97
CA HIS A 657 31.66 9.56 13.59
C HIS A 657 30.45 9.67 12.65
N VAL A 658 29.46 8.79 12.79
CA VAL A 658 28.19 8.85 12.05
C VAL A 658 27.46 10.16 12.34
N MET A 659 27.43 10.59 13.60
CA MET A 659 26.88 11.90 13.97
C MET A 659 27.63 13.04 13.29
N GLN A 660 28.96 13.10 13.39
CA GLN A 660 29.80 14.15 12.79
C GLN A 660 29.62 14.27 11.27
N SER A 661 29.30 13.17 10.59
CA SER A 661 29.11 13.17 9.15
C SER A 661 27.80 13.78 8.66
N ASN A 662 26.86 14.09 9.56
CA ASN A 662 25.67 14.88 9.25
C ASN A 662 26.03 16.35 9.06
N VAL A 663 25.35 17.03 8.12
CA VAL A 663 25.66 18.43 7.76
C VAL A 663 25.62 19.39 8.96
N GLN A 664 24.72 19.16 9.91
CA GLN A 664 24.54 20.00 11.09
C GLN A 664 25.63 19.78 12.15
N TRP A 665 26.17 18.56 12.19
CA TRP A 665 27.20 18.14 13.14
C TRP A 665 28.62 18.23 12.54
N LYS A 666 28.69 18.47 11.22
CA LYS A 666 29.91 18.65 10.45
C LYS A 666 30.65 19.90 10.94
N GLY A 667 31.77 19.69 11.61
CA GLY A 667 32.60 20.75 12.18
C GLY A 667 32.71 20.71 13.71
N LEU A 668 31.87 19.92 14.41
CA LEU A 668 32.12 19.63 15.82
C LEU A 668 33.29 18.63 15.91
N PRO A 669 34.39 18.96 16.62
CA PRO A 669 35.48 18.02 16.81
C PRO A 669 35.04 16.90 17.77
N ILE A 670 35.50 15.68 17.47
CA ILE A 670 35.34 14.54 18.36
C ILE A 670 36.51 14.57 19.35
N ARG A 671 36.22 14.51 20.66
CA ARG A 671 37.20 14.33 21.74
C ARG A 671 37.09 12.92 22.30
N LEU A 672 38.21 12.24 22.47
CA LEU A 672 38.30 10.91 23.07
C LEU A 672 38.95 11.03 24.45
N LEU A 673 38.18 10.74 25.49
CA LEU A 673 38.52 11.02 26.88
C LEU A 673 38.52 9.71 27.66
N ARG A 674 39.59 9.45 28.41
CA ARG A 674 39.75 8.25 29.22
C ARG A 674 39.88 8.62 30.69
N ALA A 675 39.05 8.02 31.54
CA ALA A 675 39.13 8.21 32.98
C ALA A 675 39.96 7.08 33.63
N CYS A 676 41.06 7.41 34.30
CA CYS A 676 42.00 6.42 34.87
C CYS A 676 42.20 6.61 36.37
N GLU A 677 42.21 5.51 37.13
CA GLU A 677 42.48 5.51 38.58
C GLU A 677 44.00 5.46 38.89
N GLY A 678 44.86 5.18 37.91
CA GLY A 678 46.31 5.15 38.09
C GLY A 678 47.04 5.18 36.76
N ALA A 679 48.38 5.28 36.79
CA ALA A 679 49.21 5.24 35.59
C ALA A 679 49.38 3.78 35.14
N ASN A 680 48.65 3.38 34.10
CA ASN A 680 48.93 2.17 33.31
C ASN A 680 49.63 2.59 32.01
N ASP A 681 50.62 1.83 31.56
CA ASP A 681 51.38 2.13 30.32
C ASP A 681 50.49 2.17 29.06
N ALA A 682 49.34 1.49 29.08
CA ALA A 682 48.37 1.48 27.97
C ALA A 682 47.46 2.72 27.94
N ASP A 683 47.36 3.47 29.04
CA ASP A 683 46.47 4.64 29.14
C ASP A 683 47.24 5.92 28.80
N THR A 684 47.69 6.03 27.55
CA THR A 684 48.35 7.23 27.01
C THR A 684 47.49 7.91 25.94
N PRO A 685 47.57 9.24 25.78
CA PRO A 685 46.88 9.95 24.70
C PRO A 685 47.26 9.43 23.31
N GLU A 686 48.51 8.98 23.14
CA GLU A 686 49.00 8.42 21.88
C GLU A 686 48.29 7.10 21.52
N HIS A 687 48.04 6.24 22.50
CA HIS A 687 47.28 5.00 22.29
C HIS A 687 45.83 5.29 21.88
N LEU A 688 45.18 6.29 22.50
CA LEU A 688 43.83 6.73 22.12
C LEU A 688 43.78 7.24 20.67
N ILE A 689 44.78 8.00 20.24
CA ILE A 689 44.90 8.49 18.86
C ILE A 689 45.11 7.32 17.90
N HIS A 690 45.96 6.35 18.28
CA HIS A 690 46.22 5.16 17.46
C HIS A 690 44.92 4.38 17.19
N ILE A 691 44.12 4.11 18.22
CA ILE A 691 42.83 3.39 18.09
C ILE A 691 41.85 4.15 17.20
N ALA A 692 41.73 5.46 17.38
CA ALA A 692 40.89 6.27 16.51
C ALA A 692 41.38 6.24 15.05
N SER A 693 42.69 6.20 14.83
CA SER A 693 43.30 6.11 13.50
C SER A 693 43.03 4.78 12.80
N GLU A 694 42.95 3.66 13.53
CA GLU A 694 42.55 2.35 12.98
C GLU A 694 41.13 2.41 12.40
N LEU A 695 40.23 3.13 13.07
CA LEU A 695 38.86 3.41 12.61
C LEU A 695 38.78 4.54 11.58
N ARG A 696 39.92 5.11 11.17
CA ARG A 696 40.04 6.26 10.25
C ARG A 696 39.34 7.53 10.75
N ILE A 697 39.26 7.69 12.07
CA ILE A 697 38.76 8.89 12.73
C ILE A 697 39.97 9.77 13.08
N ALA A 698 40.19 10.83 12.31
CA ALA A 698 41.29 11.74 12.56
C ALA A 698 41.03 12.58 13.82
N LEU A 699 41.72 12.27 14.91
CA LEU A 699 41.75 13.08 16.13
C LEU A 699 42.96 14.02 16.10
N HIS A 700 42.77 15.25 16.57
CA HIS A 700 43.88 16.16 16.84
C HIS A 700 44.54 15.77 18.17
N ALA A 701 45.82 16.05 18.37
CA ALA A 701 46.56 15.69 19.58
C ALA A 701 45.90 16.24 20.87
N THR A 702 45.27 17.40 20.79
CA THR A 702 44.54 18.05 21.90
C THR A 702 43.16 17.46 22.18
N HIS A 703 42.67 16.56 21.32
CA HIS A 703 41.35 15.95 21.45
C HIS A 703 41.40 14.56 22.11
N ALA A 704 42.59 13.99 22.34
CA ALA A 704 42.77 12.78 23.12
C ALA A 704 43.31 13.14 24.51
N MET A 705 42.58 12.81 25.58
CA MET A 705 43.00 13.15 26.94
C MET A 705 42.79 11.97 27.90
N VAL A 706 43.75 11.80 28.78
CA VAL A 706 43.67 10.88 29.92
C VAL A 706 43.47 11.74 31.17
N VAL A 707 42.35 11.52 31.86
CA VAL A 707 41.91 12.31 33.00
C VAL A 707 42.02 11.48 34.27
N PRO A 708 42.83 11.89 35.27
CA PRO A 708 43.02 11.13 36.49
C PRO A 708 41.78 11.22 37.40
N LEU A 709 41.33 10.08 37.91
CA LEU A 709 40.28 10.02 38.92
C LEU A 709 40.89 10.20 40.32
N ALA A 710 40.46 11.24 41.04
CA ALA A 710 41.00 11.54 42.37
C ALA A 710 40.81 10.36 43.35
N HIS A 711 41.89 9.94 44.00
CA HIS A 711 41.87 8.91 45.05
C HIS A 711 41.32 9.50 46.37
N ARG A 712 39.99 9.53 46.53
CA ARG A 712 39.35 9.78 47.84
C ARG A 712 39.12 8.47 48.59
N ARG A 713 39.05 8.53 49.93
CA ARG A 713 38.55 7.40 50.75
C ARG A 713 37.11 7.11 50.33
N ARG A 714 36.91 5.99 49.64
CA ARG A 714 35.60 5.54 49.16
C ARG A 714 34.93 4.69 50.23
N SER A 715 33.67 5.01 50.51
CA SER A 715 32.79 4.29 51.44
C SER A 715 31.92 3.26 50.72
N GLY A 716 31.68 3.43 49.41
CA GLY A 716 30.95 2.47 48.58
C GLY A 716 31.14 2.62 47.06
N PRO A 717 30.53 1.73 46.25
CA PRO A 717 30.65 1.73 44.78
C PRO A 717 29.95 2.93 44.11
N LEU A 718 28.98 3.57 44.77
CA LEU A 718 28.34 4.80 44.30
C LEU A 718 29.28 6.01 44.35
N ASP A 719 30.22 6.06 45.30
CA ASP A 719 31.17 7.18 45.42
C ASP A 719 32.05 7.29 44.17
N LEU A 720 32.42 6.15 43.57
CA LEU A 720 33.15 6.09 42.30
C LEU A 720 32.36 6.73 41.14
N LEU A 721 31.07 6.44 41.04
CA LEU A 721 30.22 6.98 39.97
C LEU A 721 29.99 8.49 40.15
N VAL A 722 29.91 8.96 41.40
CA VAL A 722 29.79 10.39 41.71
C VAL A 722 31.08 11.14 41.36
N ASP A 723 32.24 10.57 41.68
CA ASP A 723 33.52 11.15 41.28
C ASP A 723 33.70 11.13 39.76
N MET A 724 33.26 10.08 39.08
CA MET A 724 33.22 10.01 37.61
C MET A 724 32.32 11.10 37.02
N ASN A 725 31.10 11.26 37.54
CA ASN A 725 30.18 12.30 37.08
C ASN A 725 30.80 13.70 37.22
N ARG A 726 31.45 14.00 38.36
CA ARG A 726 32.15 15.29 38.55
C ARG A 726 33.22 15.52 37.48
N VAL A 727 34.05 14.51 37.21
CA VAL A 727 35.10 14.61 36.18
C VAL A 727 34.50 14.84 34.80
N VAL A 728 33.46 14.08 34.43
CA VAL A 728 32.77 14.24 33.14
C VAL A 728 32.13 15.63 33.03
N HIS A 729 31.50 16.11 34.11
CA HIS A 729 30.87 17.41 34.18
C HIS A 729 31.87 18.56 34.02
N ASP A 730 33.01 18.49 34.71
CA ASP A 730 34.02 19.55 34.70
C ASP A 730 34.71 19.68 33.32
N VAL A 731 34.95 18.55 32.64
CA VAL A 731 35.64 18.52 31.34
C VAL A 731 34.69 18.71 30.15
N SER A 732 33.42 18.28 30.28
CA SER A 732 32.47 18.19 29.16
C SER A 732 31.26 19.12 29.30
N ARG A 733 31.34 20.16 30.15
CA ARG A 733 30.23 21.08 30.43
C ARG A 733 29.57 21.66 29.18
N ASP A 734 30.38 22.05 28.20
CA ASP A 734 29.95 22.69 26.96
C ASP A 734 29.88 21.72 25.77
N ALA A 735 29.90 20.41 26.02
CA ALA A 735 29.77 19.41 24.96
C ALA A 735 28.37 19.48 24.32
N GLY A 736 28.31 19.34 22.99
CA GLY A 736 27.04 19.22 22.27
C GLY A 736 26.40 17.84 22.40
N LEU A 737 27.23 16.80 22.61
CA LEU A 737 26.81 15.44 22.91
C LEU A 737 27.94 14.72 23.67
N VAL A 738 27.58 14.03 24.75
CA VAL A 738 28.49 13.17 25.52
C VAL A 738 28.14 11.71 25.26
N VAL A 739 29.10 10.91 24.83
CA VAL A 739 28.95 9.48 24.58
C VAL A 739 29.64 8.72 25.71
N LEU A 740 28.90 7.92 26.46
CA LEU A 740 29.39 7.17 27.63
C LEU A 740 29.16 5.66 27.43
N THR A 741 29.97 4.83 28.09
CA THR A 741 29.65 3.40 28.18
C THR A 741 28.47 3.21 29.11
N LEU A 742 27.47 2.42 28.70
CA LEU A 742 26.39 2.00 29.58
C LEU A 742 26.92 0.97 30.61
N PRO A 743 26.60 1.07 31.91
CA PRO A 743 26.90 0.01 32.85
C PRO A 743 26.13 -1.28 32.50
N ASP A 744 26.73 -2.45 32.74
CA ASP A 744 26.11 -3.76 32.43
C ASP A 744 24.76 -3.92 33.17
N PRO A 745 23.63 -4.01 32.44
CA PRO A 745 22.31 -4.14 33.06
C PRO A 745 22.06 -5.56 33.60
N THR A 746 22.76 -6.59 33.11
CA THR A 746 22.52 -8.00 33.51
C THR A 746 22.84 -8.24 34.98
N THR A 747 23.89 -7.56 35.47
CA THR A 747 24.35 -7.62 36.87
C THR A 747 23.28 -7.14 37.86
N PHE A 748 22.31 -6.34 37.41
CA PHE A 748 21.30 -5.70 38.27
C PHE A 748 19.88 -6.22 38.04
N SER A 749 19.74 -7.39 37.40
CA SER A 749 18.43 -7.99 37.11
C SER A 749 17.55 -8.20 38.35
N SER A 750 18.16 -8.41 39.52
CA SER A 750 17.48 -8.58 40.81
C SER A 750 17.25 -7.27 41.59
N GLN A 751 17.93 -6.18 41.21
CA GLN A 751 17.93 -4.88 41.91
C GLN A 751 17.79 -3.71 40.92
N PRO A 752 16.63 -3.57 40.26
CA PRO A 752 16.44 -2.59 39.19
C PRO A 752 16.48 -1.14 39.67
N ASP A 753 16.04 -0.87 40.90
CA ASP A 753 16.09 0.49 41.48
C ASP A 753 17.52 0.94 41.78
N GLU A 754 18.41 0.00 42.13
CA GLU A 754 19.83 0.31 42.32
C GLU A 754 20.50 0.68 40.99
N PHE A 755 20.16 -0.02 39.90
CA PHE A 755 20.64 0.31 38.56
C PHE A 755 20.20 1.71 38.12
N ALA A 756 18.91 2.04 38.31
CA ALA A 756 18.38 3.37 38.02
C ALA A 756 19.10 4.46 38.84
N ALA A 757 19.29 4.23 40.14
CA ALA A 757 20.02 5.15 41.01
C ALA A 757 21.48 5.35 40.59
N ARG A 758 22.17 4.30 40.12
CA ARG A 758 23.54 4.38 39.59
C ARG A 758 23.61 5.16 38.28
N LEU A 759 22.66 4.94 37.38
CA LEU A 759 22.54 5.72 36.14
C LEU A 759 22.27 7.19 36.43
N ASP A 760 21.37 7.48 37.36
CA ASP A 760 21.08 8.85 37.80
C ASP A 760 22.32 9.49 38.43
N ALA A 761 23.02 8.79 39.32
CA ALA A 761 24.25 9.29 39.95
C ALA A 761 25.34 9.62 38.92
N LEU A 762 25.49 8.81 37.87
CA LEU A 762 26.47 9.01 36.81
C LEU A 762 26.11 10.17 35.85
N THR A 763 24.82 10.38 35.60
CA THR A 763 24.35 11.29 34.53
C THR A 763 23.81 12.64 35.01
N LYS A 764 23.61 12.79 36.33
CA LYS A 764 23.01 13.99 36.92
C LYS A 764 23.80 15.24 36.58
N GLY A 765 23.11 16.23 36.00
CA GLY A 765 23.67 17.56 35.74
C GLY A 765 24.45 17.69 34.43
N LEU A 766 24.63 16.61 33.68
CA LEU A 766 25.40 16.60 32.44
C LEU A 766 24.60 17.18 31.23
N PRO A 767 25.30 17.58 30.15
CA PRO A 767 24.72 17.86 28.82
C PRO A 767 24.06 16.61 28.20
N PRO A 768 23.49 16.67 26.98
CA PRO A 768 22.86 15.50 26.34
C PRO A 768 23.79 14.29 26.28
N ILE A 769 23.28 13.13 26.69
CA ILE A 769 24.07 11.90 26.81
C ILE A 769 23.52 10.80 25.92
N MET A 770 24.44 10.10 25.26
CA MET A 770 24.22 8.83 24.58
C MET A 770 25.03 7.74 25.29
N MET A 771 24.37 6.89 26.07
CA MET A 771 25.03 5.74 26.71
C MET A 771 24.93 4.52 25.80
N VAL A 772 26.04 3.83 25.56
CA VAL A 772 26.14 2.79 24.53
C VAL A 772 26.64 1.48 25.13
N TRP A 773 26.05 0.37 24.68
CA TRP A 773 26.49 -1.00 24.97
C TRP A 773 26.50 -1.84 23.68
N SER A 774 27.60 -2.58 23.46
CA SER A 774 27.70 -3.56 22.38
C SER A 774 27.39 -4.96 22.90
N ALA A 775 26.50 -5.68 22.24
CA ALA A 775 26.17 -7.08 22.59
C ALA A 775 27.06 -8.11 21.88
N ASP A 776 27.70 -7.74 20.76
CA ASP A 776 28.62 -8.63 20.04
C ASP A 776 30.08 -8.43 20.50
N VAL A 777 30.78 -9.54 20.70
CA VAL A 777 32.23 -9.63 20.96
C VAL A 777 33.02 -9.61 19.64
N GLU A 778 32.42 -10.10 18.55
CA GLU A 778 33.03 -10.16 17.22
C GLU A 778 32.49 -9.05 16.32
N SER A 779 33.28 -7.99 16.18
CA SER A 779 33.13 -6.93 15.17
C SER A 779 31.85 -6.07 15.25
N VAL A 780 32.06 -4.75 15.21
CA VAL A 780 31.02 -3.71 15.25
C VAL A 780 30.22 -3.60 13.94
N ILE A 781 29.76 -4.73 13.40
CA ILE A 781 29.21 -4.78 12.04
C ILE A 781 27.86 -5.52 11.96
N THR A 782 27.33 -5.98 13.07
CA THR A 782 25.96 -6.50 13.12
C THR A 782 25.24 -5.93 14.30
N THR A 783 24.46 -4.86 14.09
CA THR A 783 23.54 -4.45 15.14
C THR A 783 22.39 -3.57 14.72
N CYS A 784 21.21 -4.04 15.11
CA CYS A 784 20.04 -3.19 15.28
C CYS A 784 20.13 -2.59 16.68
N ILE A 785 20.00 -1.25 16.75
CA ILE A 785 19.73 -0.51 17.99
C ILE A 785 18.25 -0.64 18.31
#